data_AF-A0A935QXK2-F1
#
_entry.id   AF-A0A935QXK2-F1
#
_cell.length_a   1.000
_cell.length_b   1.000
_cell.length_c   1.000
_cell.angle_alpha   90.00
_cell.angle_beta   90.00
_cell.angle_gamma   90.00
#
_symmetry.space_group_name_H-M   'P 1'
#
loop_
_entity.id
_entity.type
_entity.pdbx_description
1 polymer ?
#
loop_
_entity_poly.entity_id
_entity_poly.type
_entity_poly.pdbx_seq_one_letter_code
_entity_poly.pdbx_strand_id
1 'polypeptide(L)'
;MSGHGFRGALERLLRREELHADEVEGVMESLLTGALSAAATAGFLIALRAKGETIREIAAAARVMRRHALKVQLAKHINAVDTCGTGGDQSGTFNLSTGAALLAAAAGATVAKHGNRAVSSRSGSADVLEALGVHIDLPPEELARCAEEVGVTFMFAPAHHAATRHAVGPRRDLGVRTLFNLLGPLTNPAGVRHQVLGVYDPEWVEPLAHVLLELGAERALVVHGDGGLDELSLSGPSRVAELRDGVVRIYTLSPEELGLQRAPIGALAGGDAAHNAGILRSVFDGKKGPQADGVALSAGAALYVAGVAESVREGVALAQAALKDGRGRWTLDRLVEHTQRRGAALATSAQPPQASPTPAPRPSFGDAPLPRASTPVDVELTAQSPADEAPRPRPTPPPARDPSPSVPHLVELSPAPPLPKPPPARDPSPSAPQLVELEPQGSPPPRVAPLPHAEVPLDLTLEAPPEPQPVPAPLPRPSAPVTVELSPPAPAPAALTGFLAQVNQRKEAEVLALLSHPPTLQGPASRSLSAALRGSRHPGVGLAIIAEIKRRSPSLGALRPDADAGDLAQRYARAGAAAISVLTDGPDFGGKLSDLAAVRARVGVPALRKDFLIHPIQLEEARGWGADAALLIVAMLGEARLRDMLRAAEQLGLEALVEVHDADELRVALRAEAHIIGVNARDLKTLTINSEGALGLIRAIPEGVLRVAESGLSSRDDLRRAADAGADAALIGTALMRAPDPGAALAALLGG
;
A
#
# COMPACT_ATOMS: atom_id res chain seq x y z
N MET A 1 -8.91 -36.84 21.34
CA MET A 1 -10.33 -37.20 21.37
C MET A 1 -10.66 -37.95 20.08
N SER A 2 -10.27 -39.22 19.97
CA SER A 2 -11.12 -40.43 20.09
C SER A 2 -12.31 -40.46 19.11
N GLY A 3 -12.30 -41.43 18.18
CA GLY A 3 -13.16 -41.57 16.99
C GLY A 3 -14.68 -41.69 17.17
N HIS A 4 -15.23 -41.31 18.33
CA HIS A 4 -16.67 -41.19 18.55
C HIS A 4 -17.27 -39.98 17.83
N GLY A 5 -16.54 -38.86 17.72
CA GLY A 5 -17.00 -37.66 17.01
C GLY A 5 -17.12 -37.84 15.49
N PHE A 6 -16.12 -38.46 14.86
CA PHE A 6 -16.12 -38.69 13.41
C PHE A 6 -17.23 -39.64 12.96
N ARG A 7 -17.41 -40.77 13.67
CA ARG A 7 -18.44 -41.76 13.31
C ARG A 7 -19.84 -41.16 13.39
N GLY A 8 -20.14 -40.42 14.47
CA GLY A 8 -21.43 -39.75 14.63
C GLY A 8 -21.69 -38.74 13.51
N ALA A 9 -20.69 -37.91 13.17
CA ALA A 9 -20.79 -36.97 12.07
C ALA A 9 -21.04 -37.67 10.73
N LEU A 10 -20.32 -38.77 10.43
CA LEU A 10 -20.51 -39.52 9.19
C LEU A 10 -21.91 -40.16 9.10
N GLU A 11 -22.41 -40.74 10.20
CA GLU A 11 -23.77 -41.32 10.25
C GLU A 11 -24.85 -40.26 9.98
N ARG A 12 -24.70 -39.02 10.48
CA ARG A 12 -25.61 -37.91 10.19
C ARG A 12 -25.56 -37.50 8.72
N LEU A 13 -24.37 -37.35 8.15
CA LEU A 13 -24.21 -37.03 6.73
C LEU A 13 -24.86 -38.08 5.82
N LEU A 14 -24.75 -39.36 6.16
CA LEU A 14 -25.40 -40.46 5.42
C LEU A 14 -26.94 -40.42 5.52
N ARG A 15 -27.50 -39.83 6.59
CA ARG A 15 -28.94 -39.54 6.72
C ARG A 15 -29.35 -38.21 6.08
N ARG A 16 -28.42 -37.50 5.42
CA ARG A 16 -28.58 -36.14 4.87
C ARG A 16 -28.93 -35.09 5.92
N GLU A 17 -28.48 -35.28 7.15
CA GLU A 17 -28.66 -34.34 8.26
C GLU A 17 -27.49 -33.35 8.32
N GLU A 18 -27.79 -32.09 8.60
CA GLU A 18 -26.77 -31.06 8.82
C GLU A 18 -25.94 -31.34 10.07
N LEU A 19 -24.66 -31.01 10.01
CA LEU A 19 -23.76 -31.03 11.16
C LEU A 19 -23.81 -29.71 11.92
N HIS A 20 -23.72 -29.79 13.24
CA HIS A 20 -23.46 -28.60 14.06
C HIS A 20 -22.02 -28.12 13.85
N ALA A 21 -21.77 -26.83 14.11
CA ALA A 21 -20.46 -26.23 13.95
C ALA A 21 -19.38 -27.03 14.70
N ASP A 22 -19.60 -27.38 15.97
CA ASP A 22 -18.65 -28.14 16.79
C ASP A 22 -18.32 -29.52 16.22
N GLU A 23 -19.27 -30.18 15.55
CA GLU A 23 -19.06 -31.48 14.88
C GLU A 23 -18.14 -31.30 13.66
N VAL A 24 -18.41 -30.28 12.83
CA VAL A 24 -17.56 -29.96 11.68
C VAL A 24 -16.17 -29.57 12.14
N GLU A 25 -16.07 -28.72 13.17
CA GLU A 25 -14.78 -28.28 13.70
C GLU A 25 -13.97 -29.45 14.25
N GLY A 26 -14.59 -30.37 14.99
CA GLY A 26 -13.92 -31.57 15.51
C GLY A 26 -13.41 -32.52 14.42
N VAL A 27 -14.20 -32.71 13.34
CA VAL A 27 -13.79 -33.52 12.20
C VAL A 27 -12.66 -32.84 11.41
N MET A 28 -12.79 -31.54 11.15
CA MET A 28 -11.76 -30.75 10.44
C MET A 28 -10.46 -30.67 11.24
N GLU A 29 -10.52 -30.55 12.57
CA GLU A 29 -9.34 -30.59 13.43
C GLU A 29 -8.63 -31.95 13.29
N SER A 30 -9.37 -33.05 13.40
CA SER A 30 -8.82 -34.40 13.25
C SER A 30 -8.23 -34.65 11.84
N LEU A 31 -8.85 -34.07 10.82
CA LEU A 31 -8.37 -34.12 9.43
C LEU A 31 -7.04 -33.35 9.28
N LEU A 32 -6.98 -32.11 9.76
CA LEU A 32 -5.82 -31.22 9.60
C LEU A 32 -4.63 -31.59 10.50
N THR A 33 -4.85 -32.31 11.61
CA THR A 33 -3.76 -32.89 12.42
C THR A 33 -3.30 -34.26 11.92
N GLY A 34 -3.93 -34.81 10.88
CA GLY A 34 -3.62 -36.15 10.34
C GLY A 34 -4.10 -37.32 11.21
N ALA A 35 -5.03 -37.07 12.14
CA ALA A 35 -5.63 -38.12 12.98
C ALA A 35 -6.68 -38.96 12.23
N LEU A 36 -7.25 -38.45 11.14
CA LEU A 36 -8.09 -39.22 10.23
C LEU A 36 -7.26 -39.95 9.16
N SER A 37 -7.62 -41.20 8.89
CA SER A 37 -7.05 -41.95 7.77
C SER A 37 -7.47 -41.36 6.43
N ALA A 38 -6.74 -41.68 5.36
CA ALA A 38 -7.09 -41.23 4.00
C ALA A 38 -8.51 -41.66 3.59
N ALA A 39 -8.92 -42.89 3.94
CA ALA A 39 -10.26 -43.41 3.68
C ALA A 39 -11.35 -42.66 4.48
N ALA A 40 -11.09 -42.35 5.76
CA ALA A 40 -12.01 -41.59 6.58
C ALA A 40 -12.18 -40.15 6.05
N THR A 41 -11.08 -39.51 5.68
CA THR A 41 -11.09 -38.18 5.05
C THR A 41 -11.88 -38.20 3.74
N ALA A 42 -11.64 -39.15 2.85
CA ALA A 42 -12.39 -39.28 1.59
C ALA A 42 -13.88 -39.52 1.84
N GLY A 43 -14.23 -40.41 2.77
CA GLY A 43 -15.61 -40.73 3.15
C GLY A 43 -16.36 -39.51 3.67
N PHE A 44 -15.74 -38.70 4.53
CA PHE A 44 -16.33 -37.47 5.02
C PHE A 44 -16.56 -36.44 3.92
N LEU A 45 -15.55 -36.19 3.07
CA LEU A 45 -15.66 -35.20 1.99
C LEU A 45 -16.76 -35.55 0.98
N ILE A 46 -16.89 -36.83 0.63
CA ILE A 46 -17.95 -37.28 -0.29
C ILE A 46 -19.31 -37.29 0.39
N ALA A 47 -19.43 -37.74 1.63
CA ALA A 47 -20.71 -37.73 2.35
C ALA A 47 -21.23 -36.30 2.54
N LEU A 48 -20.35 -35.35 2.87
CA LEU A 48 -20.70 -33.94 3.03
C LEU A 48 -21.16 -33.33 1.70
N ARG A 49 -20.43 -33.58 0.62
CA ARG A 49 -20.82 -33.12 -0.73
C ARG A 49 -22.14 -33.75 -1.20
N ALA A 50 -22.35 -35.03 -0.94
CA ALA A 50 -23.57 -35.73 -1.34
C ALA A 50 -24.81 -35.23 -0.59
N LYS A 51 -24.63 -34.76 0.66
CA LYS A 51 -25.66 -34.03 1.40
C LYS A 51 -25.90 -32.63 0.82
N GLY A 52 -24.82 -31.94 0.43
CA GLY A 52 -24.79 -30.53 0.08
C GLY A 52 -24.33 -29.69 1.27
N GLU A 53 -23.27 -28.91 1.08
CA GLU A 53 -22.67 -28.08 2.11
C GLU A 53 -23.57 -26.91 2.50
N THR A 54 -23.74 -26.67 3.80
CA THR A 54 -24.46 -25.50 4.32
C THR A 54 -23.52 -24.35 4.65
N ILE A 55 -24.05 -23.12 4.74
CA ILE A 55 -23.31 -21.92 5.13
C ILE A 55 -22.54 -22.15 6.44
N ARG A 56 -23.21 -22.71 7.45
CA ARG A 56 -22.62 -22.96 8.79
C ARG A 56 -21.50 -23.99 8.75
N GLU A 57 -21.66 -25.06 7.98
CA GLU A 57 -20.63 -26.09 7.83
C GLU A 57 -19.40 -25.54 7.10
N ILE A 58 -19.59 -24.76 6.04
CA ILE A 58 -18.50 -24.11 5.31
C ILE A 58 -17.77 -23.11 6.22
N ALA A 59 -18.50 -22.27 6.94
CA ALA A 59 -17.93 -21.29 7.88
C ALA A 59 -17.14 -21.98 9.01
N ALA A 60 -17.69 -23.03 9.62
CA ALA A 60 -17.00 -23.82 10.65
C ALA A 60 -15.69 -24.43 10.12
N ALA A 61 -15.72 -25.05 8.94
CA ALA A 61 -14.53 -25.61 8.32
C ALA A 61 -13.47 -24.54 7.97
N ALA A 62 -13.90 -23.39 7.45
CA ALA A 62 -13.03 -22.26 7.17
C ALA A 62 -12.38 -21.68 8.43
N ARG A 63 -13.11 -21.59 9.56
CA ARG A 63 -12.55 -21.17 10.86
C ARG A 63 -11.42 -22.10 11.30
N VAL A 64 -11.60 -23.43 11.19
CA VAL A 64 -10.55 -24.39 11.55
C VAL A 64 -9.33 -24.22 10.64
N MET A 65 -9.53 -24.13 9.32
CA MET A 65 -8.42 -23.89 8.39
C MET A 65 -7.68 -22.56 8.67
N ARG A 66 -8.41 -21.50 9.03
CA ARG A 66 -7.81 -20.22 9.45
C ARG A 66 -6.99 -20.39 10.73
N ARG A 67 -7.40 -21.20 11.72
CA ARG A 67 -6.63 -21.42 12.96
C ARG A 67 -5.29 -22.11 12.70
N HIS A 68 -5.25 -23.06 11.76
CA HIS A 68 -4.06 -23.81 11.38
C HIS A 68 -3.15 -23.07 10.37
N ALA A 69 -3.55 -21.90 9.89
CA ALA A 69 -2.78 -21.13 8.92
C ALA A 69 -1.65 -20.35 9.59
N LEU A 70 -0.45 -20.37 9.00
CA LEU A 70 0.63 -19.44 9.35
C LEU A 70 0.20 -18.02 8.96
N LYS A 71 0.04 -17.14 9.95
CA LYS A 71 -0.58 -15.82 9.77
C LYS A 71 0.38 -14.77 9.21
N VAL A 72 -0.15 -13.88 8.39
CA VAL A 72 0.51 -12.63 7.98
C VAL A 72 -0.13 -11.48 8.75
N GLN A 73 0.60 -10.87 9.68
CA GLN A 73 0.05 -9.82 10.52
C GLN A 73 0.22 -8.46 9.86
N LEU A 74 -0.83 -7.98 9.17
CA LEU A 74 -0.84 -6.64 8.61
C LEU A 74 -0.96 -5.58 9.71
N ALA A 75 -0.39 -4.40 9.46
CA ALA A 75 -0.54 -3.25 10.35
C ALA A 75 -2.01 -2.84 10.47
N LYS A 76 -2.45 -2.42 11.66
CA LYS A 76 -3.88 -2.17 11.96
C LYS A 76 -4.55 -1.11 11.06
N HIS A 77 -3.77 -0.19 10.52
CA HIS A 77 -4.27 0.87 9.65
C HIS A 77 -4.42 0.43 8.18
N ILE A 78 -3.86 -0.73 7.81
CA ILE A 78 -3.94 -1.27 6.46
C ILE A 78 -5.30 -1.92 6.26
N ASN A 79 -6.07 -1.37 5.33
CA ASN A 79 -7.32 -1.95 4.89
C ASN A 79 -7.13 -2.73 3.59
N ALA A 80 -6.71 -3.99 3.69
CA ALA A 80 -6.39 -4.79 2.52
C ALA A 80 -7.61 -5.53 1.94
N VAL A 81 -7.63 -5.68 0.61
CA VAL A 81 -8.57 -6.51 -0.16
C VAL A 81 -7.88 -7.76 -0.71
N ASP A 82 -8.62 -8.85 -0.84
CA ASP A 82 -8.18 -10.04 -1.59
C ASP A 82 -9.02 -10.21 -2.87
N THR A 83 -8.36 -10.67 -3.93
CA THR A 83 -8.99 -11.01 -5.21
C THR A 83 -8.70 -12.47 -5.52
N CYS A 84 -9.70 -13.32 -5.36
CA CYS A 84 -9.51 -14.77 -5.47
C CYS A 84 -10.73 -15.43 -6.09
N GLY A 85 -10.52 -16.56 -6.73
CA GLY A 85 -11.57 -17.41 -7.28
C GLY A 85 -11.48 -18.80 -6.67
N THR A 86 -12.61 -19.50 -6.64
CA THR A 86 -12.64 -20.94 -6.33
C THR A 86 -11.82 -21.77 -7.33
N GLY A 87 -11.60 -21.24 -8.54
CA GLY A 87 -10.95 -21.92 -9.65
C GLY A 87 -11.76 -23.09 -10.21
N GLY A 88 -11.27 -23.66 -11.31
CA GLY A 88 -11.87 -24.86 -11.90
C GLY A 88 -13.13 -24.60 -12.73
N ASP A 89 -13.32 -23.36 -13.18
CA ASP A 89 -14.28 -22.95 -14.22
C ASP A 89 -13.93 -23.51 -15.62
N GLN A 90 -12.68 -23.98 -15.81
CA GLN A 90 -12.15 -24.53 -17.06
C GLN A 90 -12.23 -23.54 -18.24
N SER A 91 -12.28 -22.24 -17.96
CA SER A 91 -12.44 -21.20 -18.97
C SER A 91 -11.21 -20.99 -19.84
N GLY A 92 -10.04 -21.39 -19.35
CA GLY A 92 -8.77 -21.24 -20.07
C GLY A 92 -8.33 -19.78 -20.20
N THR A 93 -8.85 -18.89 -19.37
CA THR A 93 -8.44 -17.48 -19.35
C THR A 93 -7.00 -17.31 -18.85
N PHE A 94 -6.35 -16.19 -19.20
CA PHE A 94 -5.11 -15.81 -18.54
C PHE A 94 -5.37 -15.43 -17.07
N ASN A 95 -4.33 -15.28 -16.25
CA ASN A 95 -4.45 -15.01 -14.82
C ASN A 95 -5.02 -13.61 -14.50
N LEU A 96 -6.31 -13.39 -14.78
CA LEU A 96 -7.00 -12.10 -14.67
C LEU A 96 -7.01 -11.61 -13.23
N SER A 97 -7.38 -12.44 -12.25
CA SER A 97 -7.34 -12.05 -10.83
C SER A 97 -5.93 -11.67 -10.34
N THR A 98 -4.86 -12.19 -10.94
CA THR A 98 -3.48 -11.75 -10.63
C THR A 98 -3.21 -10.38 -11.22
N GLY A 99 -3.57 -10.15 -12.49
CA GLY A 99 -3.50 -8.83 -13.11
C GLY A 99 -4.33 -7.79 -12.34
N ALA A 100 -5.53 -8.18 -11.91
CA ALA A 100 -6.45 -7.33 -11.18
C ALA A 100 -5.92 -6.92 -9.80
N ALA A 101 -5.26 -7.85 -9.08
CA ALA A 101 -4.59 -7.54 -7.82
C ALA A 101 -3.52 -6.46 -7.99
N LEU A 102 -2.65 -6.62 -8.98
CA LEU A 102 -1.58 -5.67 -9.28
C LEU A 102 -2.14 -4.31 -9.73
N LEU A 103 -3.19 -4.31 -10.57
CA LEU A 103 -3.80 -3.08 -11.05
C LEU A 103 -4.59 -2.36 -9.96
N ALA A 104 -5.32 -3.08 -9.09
CA ALA A 104 -6.01 -2.49 -7.96
C ALA A 104 -5.02 -1.83 -6.99
N ALA A 105 -3.86 -2.45 -6.76
CA ALA A 105 -2.79 -1.85 -5.99
C ALA A 105 -2.24 -0.57 -6.65
N ALA A 106 -1.98 -0.62 -7.95
CA ALA A 106 -1.56 0.55 -8.74
C ALA A 106 -2.57 1.70 -8.73
N ALA A 107 -3.86 1.38 -8.54
CA ALA A 107 -4.95 2.32 -8.47
C ALA A 107 -5.28 2.81 -7.03
N GLY A 108 -4.53 2.35 -6.01
CA GLY A 108 -4.58 2.90 -4.65
C GLY A 108 -5.19 1.98 -3.59
N ALA A 109 -5.56 0.74 -3.92
CA ALA A 109 -5.93 -0.25 -2.90
C ALA A 109 -4.68 -0.88 -2.26
N THR A 110 -4.80 -1.38 -1.03
CA THR A 110 -3.83 -2.37 -0.53
C THR A 110 -4.35 -3.77 -0.82
N VAL A 111 -3.54 -4.63 -1.43
CA VAL A 111 -3.97 -5.98 -1.84
C VAL A 111 -3.16 -7.05 -1.11
N ALA A 112 -3.84 -7.96 -0.42
CA ALA A 112 -3.24 -9.13 0.20
C ALA A 112 -3.77 -10.38 -0.49
N LYS A 113 -3.17 -10.71 -1.63
CA LYS A 113 -3.67 -11.79 -2.51
C LYS A 113 -3.27 -13.14 -1.95
N HIS A 114 -4.26 -14.02 -1.75
CA HIS A 114 -4.01 -15.43 -1.46
C HIS A 114 -4.11 -16.25 -2.75
N GLY A 115 -3.14 -17.12 -3.01
CA GLY A 115 -3.18 -17.90 -4.24
C GLY A 115 -2.27 -19.12 -4.25
N ASN A 116 -2.35 -19.89 -5.33
CA ASN A 116 -1.70 -21.19 -5.45
C ASN A 116 -1.11 -21.42 -6.85
N ARG A 117 -0.36 -22.50 -7.00
CA ARG A 117 0.05 -23.04 -8.30
C ARG A 117 -1.13 -23.71 -9.01
N ALA A 118 -1.02 -23.90 -10.31
CA ALA A 118 -2.03 -24.61 -11.09
C ALA A 118 -2.27 -26.03 -10.56
N VAL A 119 -3.55 -26.41 -10.46
CA VAL A 119 -3.98 -27.80 -10.21
C VAL A 119 -4.66 -28.40 -11.45
N SER A 120 -5.48 -27.60 -12.15
CA SER A 120 -6.21 -28.00 -13.37
C SER A 120 -6.08 -27.01 -14.53
N SER A 121 -5.57 -25.79 -14.30
CA SER A 121 -5.30 -24.80 -15.35
C SER A 121 -3.87 -24.97 -15.92
N ARG A 122 -3.56 -24.26 -17.00
CA ARG A 122 -2.20 -24.23 -17.58
C ARG A 122 -1.21 -23.38 -16.78
N SER A 123 -1.70 -22.49 -15.90
CA SER A 123 -0.90 -21.61 -15.05
C SER A 123 -1.71 -21.10 -13.85
N GLY A 124 -1.16 -21.19 -12.65
CA GLY A 124 -1.72 -20.62 -11.42
C GLY A 124 -1.17 -19.22 -11.13
N SER A 125 -1.72 -18.56 -10.11
CA SER A 125 -1.28 -17.21 -9.73
C SER A 125 0.19 -17.17 -9.29
N ALA A 126 0.66 -18.23 -8.60
CA ALA A 126 2.06 -18.34 -8.19
C ALA A 126 2.99 -18.48 -9.41
N ASP A 127 2.62 -19.34 -10.37
CA ASP A 127 3.44 -19.64 -11.54
C ASP A 127 3.63 -18.39 -12.42
N VAL A 128 2.57 -17.60 -12.62
CA VAL A 128 2.66 -16.36 -13.43
C VAL A 128 3.43 -15.25 -12.69
N LEU A 129 3.32 -15.16 -11.36
CA LEU A 129 4.07 -14.16 -10.58
C LEU A 129 5.57 -14.44 -10.61
N GLU A 130 5.98 -15.71 -10.51
CA GLU A 130 7.38 -16.10 -10.70
C GLU A 130 7.87 -15.79 -12.12
N ALA A 131 7.07 -16.08 -13.15
CA ALA A 131 7.40 -15.74 -14.54
C ALA A 131 7.47 -14.22 -14.78
N LEU A 132 6.78 -13.42 -13.97
CA LEU A 132 6.90 -11.96 -13.95
C LEU A 132 8.16 -11.47 -13.19
N GLY A 133 8.80 -12.34 -12.41
CA GLY A 133 10.03 -12.07 -11.66
C GLY A 133 9.82 -11.87 -10.16
N VAL A 134 8.61 -12.10 -9.64
CA VAL A 134 8.30 -11.92 -8.21
C VAL A 134 8.87 -13.07 -7.40
N HIS A 135 9.52 -12.76 -6.28
CA HIS A 135 9.95 -13.78 -5.31
C HIS A 135 8.76 -14.12 -4.39
N ILE A 136 8.14 -15.29 -4.61
CA ILE A 136 6.87 -15.66 -3.94
C ILE A 136 7.04 -16.35 -2.58
N ASP A 137 8.25 -16.75 -2.22
CA ASP A 137 8.54 -17.50 -0.99
C ASP A 137 9.21 -16.60 0.05
N LEU A 138 8.44 -15.62 0.55
CA LEU A 138 8.87 -14.72 1.62
C LEU A 138 8.22 -15.11 2.95
N PRO A 139 8.92 -14.89 4.08
CA PRO A 139 8.35 -15.15 5.39
C PRO A 139 7.25 -14.12 5.74
N PRO A 140 6.32 -14.43 6.66
CA PRO A 140 5.15 -13.60 6.93
C PRO A 140 5.44 -12.14 7.28
N GLU A 141 6.52 -11.86 7.99
CA GLU A 141 6.94 -10.50 8.33
C GLU A 141 7.31 -9.66 7.11
N GLU A 142 7.98 -10.26 6.12
CA GLU A 142 8.31 -9.60 4.86
C GLU A 142 7.10 -9.47 3.95
N LEU A 143 6.17 -10.43 3.98
CA LEU A 143 4.88 -10.30 3.28
C LEU A 143 4.06 -9.12 3.82
N ALA A 144 4.05 -8.90 5.13
CA ALA A 144 3.39 -7.76 5.75
C ALA A 144 4.05 -6.43 5.35
N ARG A 145 5.39 -6.37 5.37
CA ARG A 145 6.15 -5.20 4.89
C ARG A 145 5.91 -4.93 3.40
N CYS A 146 5.82 -5.96 2.59
CA CYS A 146 5.54 -5.84 1.16
C CYS A 146 4.15 -5.20 0.92
N ALA A 147 3.13 -5.60 1.69
CA ALA A 147 1.81 -4.97 1.64
C ALA A 147 1.86 -3.48 2.04
N GLU A 148 2.69 -3.12 3.03
CA GLU A 148 2.84 -1.75 3.53
C GLU A 148 3.66 -0.85 2.57
N GLU A 149 4.79 -1.33 2.07
CA GLU A 149 5.72 -0.55 1.23
C GLU A 149 5.29 -0.50 -0.24
N VAL A 150 4.74 -1.61 -0.77
CA VAL A 150 4.40 -1.74 -2.21
C VAL A 150 2.89 -1.56 -2.44
N GLY A 151 2.06 -1.79 -1.43
CA GLY A 151 0.60 -1.81 -1.58
C GLY A 151 0.05 -3.15 -2.08
N VAL A 152 0.90 -4.14 -2.36
CA VAL A 152 0.47 -5.49 -2.74
C VAL A 152 1.42 -6.54 -2.18
N THR A 153 0.85 -7.64 -1.69
CA THR A 153 1.59 -8.84 -1.27
C THR A 153 0.91 -10.10 -1.78
N PHE A 154 1.69 -11.17 -1.95
CA PHE A 154 1.20 -12.48 -2.39
C PHE A 154 1.52 -13.54 -1.34
N MET A 155 0.47 -14.21 -0.85
CA MET A 155 0.58 -15.32 0.10
C MET A 155 0.44 -16.64 -0.64
N PHE A 156 1.52 -17.41 -0.69
CA PHE A 156 1.53 -18.70 -1.37
C PHE A 156 0.89 -19.79 -0.50
N ALA A 157 -0.26 -20.33 -0.93
CA ALA A 157 -1.11 -21.18 -0.11
C ALA A 157 -0.40 -22.37 0.56
N PRO A 158 0.48 -23.15 -0.11
CA PRO A 158 1.20 -24.27 0.52
C PRO A 158 2.11 -23.85 1.67
N ALA A 159 2.69 -22.64 1.63
CA ALA A 159 3.53 -22.12 2.70
C ALA A 159 2.71 -21.75 3.95
N HIS A 160 1.46 -21.30 3.76
CA HIS A 160 0.59 -20.89 4.86
C HIS A 160 -0.32 -21.98 5.40
N HIS A 161 -0.67 -22.98 4.59
CA HIS A 161 -1.63 -24.03 4.93
C HIS A 161 -0.99 -25.42 5.01
N ALA A 162 0.17 -25.55 5.64
CA ALA A 162 0.90 -26.83 5.75
C ALA A 162 0.05 -28.00 6.33
N ALA A 163 -0.94 -27.70 7.18
CA ALA A 163 -1.87 -28.69 7.74
C ALA A 163 -2.78 -29.34 6.67
N THR A 164 -3.03 -28.68 5.54
CA THR A 164 -3.87 -29.25 4.48
C THR A 164 -3.21 -30.41 3.73
N ARG A 165 -1.92 -30.69 3.96
CA ARG A 165 -1.19 -31.82 3.34
C ARG A 165 -1.90 -33.16 3.55
N HIS A 166 -2.57 -33.33 4.69
CA HIS A 166 -3.33 -34.55 5.03
C HIS A 166 -4.56 -34.76 4.15
N ALA A 167 -5.08 -33.69 3.52
CA ALA A 167 -6.19 -33.76 2.57
C ALA A 167 -5.73 -33.97 1.12
N VAL A 168 -4.45 -33.73 0.80
CA VAL A 168 -3.95 -33.73 -0.60
C VAL A 168 -4.12 -35.09 -1.26
N GLY A 169 -3.65 -36.17 -0.62
CA GLY A 169 -3.79 -37.54 -1.14
C GLY A 169 -5.26 -37.92 -1.41
N PRO A 170 -6.14 -37.87 -0.38
CA PRO A 170 -7.57 -38.15 -0.56
C PRO A 170 -8.24 -37.32 -1.65
N ARG A 171 -7.97 -36.01 -1.72
CA ARG A 171 -8.56 -35.14 -2.74
C ARG A 171 -8.11 -35.51 -4.16
N ARG A 172 -6.82 -35.81 -4.33
CA ARG A 172 -6.27 -36.25 -5.61
C ARG A 172 -6.89 -37.57 -6.05
N ASP A 173 -7.00 -38.53 -5.14
CA ASP A 173 -7.53 -39.86 -5.44
C ASP A 173 -9.05 -39.82 -5.73
N LEU A 174 -9.79 -38.91 -5.08
CA LEU A 174 -11.21 -38.67 -5.36
C LEU A 174 -11.45 -38.04 -6.73
N GLY A 175 -10.58 -37.12 -7.18
CA GLY A 175 -10.66 -36.50 -8.51
C GLY A 175 -11.91 -35.66 -8.77
N VAL A 176 -12.69 -35.34 -7.74
CA VAL A 176 -13.94 -34.56 -7.84
C VAL A 176 -13.93 -33.37 -6.90
N ARG A 177 -14.75 -32.34 -7.19
CA ARG A 177 -14.91 -31.17 -6.31
C ARG A 177 -15.41 -31.61 -4.92
N THR A 178 -15.05 -30.90 -3.87
CA THR A 178 -15.51 -31.13 -2.48
C THR A 178 -15.56 -29.79 -1.76
N LEU A 179 -15.97 -29.77 -0.50
CA LEU A 179 -15.86 -28.61 0.39
C LEU A 179 -14.52 -27.84 0.24
N PHE A 180 -13.38 -28.53 0.06
CA PHE A 180 -12.08 -27.87 -0.09
C PHE A 180 -11.94 -26.97 -1.34
N ASN A 181 -12.80 -27.13 -2.35
CA ASN A 181 -12.86 -26.23 -3.50
C ASN A 181 -13.49 -24.87 -3.14
N LEU A 182 -14.31 -24.83 -2.09
CA LEU A 182 -14.91 -23.60 -1.56
C LEU A 182 -14.01 -22.94 -0.51
N LEU A 183 -13.20 -23.73 0.21
CA LEU A 183 -12.43 -23.23 1.36
C LEU A 183 -11.24 -22.34 1.00
N GLY A 184 -10.57 -22.56 -0.14
CA GLY A 184 -9.33 -21.85 -0.48
C GLY A 184 -9.45 -20.32 -0.41
N PRO A 185 -10.45 -19.72 -1.08
CA PRO A 185 -10.70 -18.29 -1.00
C PRO A 185 -11.12 -17.79 0.40
N LEU A 186 -11.73 -18.65 1.22
CA LEU A 186 -12.24 -18.28 2.54
C LEU A 186 -11.16 -18.25 3.62
N THR A 187 -9.92 -18.67 3.32
CA THR A 187 -8.88 -18.90 4.33
C THR A 187 -7.66 -18.00 4.19
N ASN A 188 -7.81 -16.80 3.61
CA ASN A 188 -6.74 -15.81 3.47
C ASN A 188 -5.91 -15.66 4.79
N PRO A 189 -4.58 -15.89 4.75
CA PRO A 189 -3.73 -15.86 5.94
C PRO A 189 -3.60 -14.50 6.63
N ALA A 190 -3.85 -13.40 5.91
CA ALA A 190 -3.82 -12.04 6.43
C ALA A 190 -5.13 -11.62 7.12
N GLY A 191 -6.18 -12.44 7.06
CA GLY A 191 -7.45 -12.14 7.72
C GLY A 191 -8.15 -10.90 7.17
N VAL A 192 -8.04 -10.67 5.85
CA VAL A 192 -8.70 -9.54 5.18
C VAL A 192 -10.20 -9.53 5.44
N ARG A 193 -10.76 -8.32 5.56
CA ARG A 193 -12.21 -8.09 5.75
C ARG A 193 -12.91 -7.64 4.47
N HIS A 194 -12.12 -7.44 3.40
CA HIS A 194 -12.56 -6.97 2.11
C HIS A 194 -12.17 -8.03 1.06
N GLN A 195 -13.12 -8.51 0.25
CA GLN A 195 -12.83 -9.58 -0.71
C GLN A 195 -13.69 -9.52 -1.98
N VAL A 196 -13.06 -9.73 -3.13
CA VAL A 196 -13.74 -10.10 -4.37
C VAL A 196 -13.53 -11.60 -4.58
N LEU A 197 -14.64 -12.35 -4.58
CA LEU A 197 -14.67 -13.80 -4.63
C LEU A 197 -15.38 -14.31 -5.88
N GLY A 198 -14.59 -14.89 -6.78
CA GLY A 198 -15.07 -15.65 -7.91
C GLY A 198 -15.59 -17.04 -7.57
N VAL A 199 -16.73 -17.45 -8.12
CA VAL A 199 -17.27 -18.81 -7.91
C VAL A 199 -17.54 -19.54 -9.23
N TYR A 200 -17.16 -20.82 -9.29
CA TYR A 200 -17.29 -21.65 -10.50
C TYR A 200 -18.74 -22.02 -10.88
N ASP A 201 -19.68 -21.90 -9.94
CA ASP A 201 -21.11 -22.22 -10.14
C ASP A 201 -21.97 -21.08 -9.58
N PRO A 202 -22.98 -20.61 -10.33
CA PRO A 202 -23.85 -19.53 -9.87
C PRO A 202 -24.60 -19.85 -8.58
N GLU A 203 -24.79 -21.13 -8.22
CA GLU A 203 -25.44 -21.53 -6.96
C GLU A 203 -24.71 -20.99 -5.72
N TRP A 204 -23.38 -20.83 -5.79
CA TRP A 204 -22.53 -20.43 -4.67
C TRP A 204 -22.43 -18.92 -4.45
N VAL A 205 -22.96 -18.10 -5.37
CA VAL A 205 -22.84 -16.63 -5.32
C VAL A 205 -23.39 -16.07 -4.01
N GLU A 206 -24.65 -16.39 -3.67
CA GLU A 206 -25.29 -15.91 -2.45
C GLU A 206 -24.82 -16.64 -1.18
N PRO A 207 -24.76 -18.00 -1.15
CA PRO A 207 -24.30 -18.72 0.04
C PRO A 207 -22.92 -18.28 0.52
N LEU A 208 -21.95 -18.07 -0.38
CA LEU A 208 -20.61 -17.66 0.03
C LEU A 208 -20.55 -16.21 0.53
N ALA A 209 -21.45 -15.32 0.10
CA ALA A 209 -21.55 -13.98 0.69
C ALA A 209 -21.99 -14.07 2.16
N HIS A 210 -22.92 -14.97 2.49
CA HIS A 210 -23.31 -15.23 3.89
C HIS A 210 -22.21 -15.92 4.70
N VAL A 211 -21.45 -16.85 4.09
CA VAL A 211 -20.27 -17.44 4.75
C VAL A 211 -19.24 -16.37 5.08
N LEU A 212 -18.97 -15.44 4.15
CA LEU A 212 -18.04 -14.33 4.38
C LEU A 212 -18.50 -13.43 5.52
N LEU A 213 -19.80 -13.12 5.61
CA LEU A 213 -20.39 -12.40 6.74
C LEU A 213 -20.18 -13.15 8.06
N GLU A 214 -20.47 -14.46 8.11
CA GLU A 214 -20.23 -15.32 9.29
C GLU A 214 -18.74 -15.41 9.69
N LEU A 215 -17.84 -15.17 8.75
CA LEU A 215 -16.39 -15.16 8.93
C LEU A 215 -15.83 -13.76 9.24
N GLY A 216 -16.69 -12.74 9.37
CA GLY A 216 -16.32 -11.38 9.77
C GLY A 216 -15.88 -10.46 8.62
N ALA A 217 -16.26 -10.74 7.38
CA ALA A 217 -16.06 -9.80 6.28
C ALA A 217 -16.96 -8.57 6.45
N GLU A 218 -16.42 -7.39 6.10
CA GLU A 218 -17.13 -6.11 6.18
C GLU A 218 -17.72 -5.70 4.82
N ARG A 219 -16.95 -5.91 3.74
CA ARG A 219 -17.47 -5.78 2.36
C ARG A 219 -16.95 -6.89 1.48
N ALA A 220 -17.82 -7.46 0.65
CA ALA A 220 -17.40 -8.42 -0.34
C ALA A 220 -18.28 -8.40 -1.58
N LEU A 221 -17.70 -8.77 -2.72
CA LEU A 221 -18.46 -9.12 -3.92
C LEU A 221 -18.19 -10.59 -4.24
N VAL A 222 -19.22 -11.42 -4.18
CA VAL A 222 -19.17 -12.78 -4.72
C VAL A 222 -19.76 -12.76 -6.12
N VAL A 223 -19.02 -13.27 -7.10
CA VAL A 223 -19.35 -13.09 -8.52
C VAL A 223 -19.30 -14.40 -9.31
N HIS A 224 -20.23 -14.53 -10.25
CA HIS A 224 -20.21 -15.55 -11.29
C HIS A 224 -20.53 -14.90 -12.64
N GLY A 225 -19.59 -14.96 -13.57
CA GLY A 225 -19.67 -14.28 -14.86
C GLY A 225 -20.36 -15.11 -15.94
N ASP A 226 -20.98 -14.42 -16.89
CA ASP A 226 -21.49 -15.04 -18.11
C ASP A 226 -20.43 -15.93 -18.78
N GLY A 227 -20.89 -17.08 -19.27
CA GLY A 227 -20.02 -18.11 -19.83
C GLY A 227 -19.30 -19.00 -18.82
N GLY A 228 -19.73 -18.95 -17.55
CA GLY A 228 -19.26 -19.86 -16.50
C GLY A 228 -17.99 -19.41 -15.79
N LEU A 229 -17.57 -18.15 -15.99
CA LEU A 229 -16.34 -17.62 -15.39
C LEU A 229 -16.50 -17.47 -13.88
N ASP A 230 -15.46 -17.85 -13.12
CA ASP A 230 -15.35 -17.48 -11.71
C ASP A 230 -14.79 -16.05 -11.56
N GLU A 231 -15.19 -15.13 -12.44
CA GLU A 231 -14.78 -13.73 -12.48
C GLU A 231 -15.92 -12.88 -13.05
N LEU A 232 -15.82 -11.54 -12.99
CA LEU A 232 -16.74 -10.69 -13.75
C LEU A 232 -16.45 -10.85 -15.25
N SER A 233 -17.49 -11.08 -16.05
CA SER A 233 -17.36 -11.41 -17.47
C SER A 233 -17.51 -10.20 -18.38
N LEU A 234 -16.70 -10.14 -19.44
CA LEU A 234 -16.91 -9.23 -20.58
C LEU A 234 -17.88 -9.78 -21.63
N SER A 235 -18.21 -11.07 -21.63
CA SER A 235 -19.09 -11.64 -22.66
C SER A 235 -20.55 -11.29 -22.42
N GLY A 236 -20.92 -11.05 -21.16
CA GLY A 236 -22.29 -10.80 -20.76
C GLY A 236 -22.45 -10.53 -19.27
N PRO A 237 -23.71 -10.58 -18.78
CA PRO A 237 -24.04 -10.23 -17.41
C PRO A 237 -23.39 -11.15 -16.38
N SER A 238 -22.93 -10.59 -15.27
CA SER A 238 -22.40 -11.35 -14.13
C SER A 238 -23.40 -11.30 -12.98
N ARG A 239 -23.70 -12.45 -12.34
CA ARG A 239 -24.47 -12.51 -11.10
C ARG A 239 -23.57 -12.09 -9.95
N VAL A 240 -24.06 -11.20 -9.09
CA VAL A 240 -23.30 -10.62 -7.98
C VAL A 240 -24.10 -10.74 -6.68
N ALA A 241 -23.45 -11.21 -5.61
CA ALA A 241 -23.90 -11.01 -4.24
C ALA A 241 -22.94 -10.04 -3.55
N GLU A 242 -23.44 -8.86 -3.21
CA GLU A 242 -22.72 -7.84 -2.47
C GLU A 242 -23.01 -7.95 -0.99
N LEU A 243 -21.97 -8.16 -0.20
CA LEU A 243 -22.00 -7.94 1.23
C LEU A 243 -21.51 -6.52 1.51
N ARG A 244 -22.34 -5.71 2.16
CA ARG A 244 -21.97 -4.36 2.64
C ARG A 244 -22.82 -4.00 3.85
N ASP A 245 -22.19 -3.45 4.88
CA ASP A 245 -22.86 -2.98 6.10
C ASP A 245 -23.73 -4.08 6.76
N GLY A 246 -23.26 -5.34 6.71
CA GLY A 246 -23.96 -6.50 7.26
C GLY A 246 -25.14 -7.02 6.43
N VAL A 247 -25.40 -6.44 5.25
CA VAL A 247 -26.51 -6.83 4.37
C VAL A 247 -25.96 -7.47 3.09
N VAL A 248 -26.57 -8.58 2.68
CA VAL A 248 -26.30 -9.21 1.38
C VAL A 248 -27.36 -8.76 0.37
N ARG A 249 -26.93 -8.22 -0.76
CA ARG A 249 -27.78 -7.81 -1.88
C ARG A 249 -27.39 -8.55 -3.15
N ILE A 250 -28.38 -9.00 -3.91
CA ILE A 250 -28.16 -9.77 -5.12
C ILE A 250 -28.61 -8.94 -6.32
N TYR A 251 -27.74 -8.82 -7.31
CA TYR A 251 -28.04 -8.12 -8.55
C TYR A 251 -27.18 -8.67 -9.69
N THR A 252 -27.35 -8.08 -10.86
CA THR A 252 -26.59 -8.41 -12.06
C THR A 252 -25.81 -7.18 -12.49
N LEU A 253 -24.57 -7.37 -12.97
CA LEU A 253 -23.78 -6.31 -13.61
C LEU A 253 -23.49 -6.68 -15.06
N SER A 254 -23.78 -5.76 -15.97
CA SER A 254 -23.41 -5.90 -17.39
C SER A 254 -22.15 -5.07 -17.69
N PRO A 255 -21.25 -5.51 -18.59
CA PRO A 255 -20.07 -4.74 -18.99
C PRO A 255 -20.38 -3.29 -19.40
N GLU A 256 -21.50 -3.08 -20.11
CA GLU A 256 -21.91 -1.78 -20.64
C GLU A 256 -22.31 -0.79 -19.55
N GLU A 257 -22.92 -1.28 -18.47
CA GLU A 257 -23.25 -0.47 -17.29
C GLU A 257 -21.98 0.10 -16.65
N LEU A 258 -20.86 -0.61 -16.80
CA LEU A 258 -19.54 -0.24 -16.28
C LEU A 258 -18.71 0.57 -17.29
N GLY A 259 -19.24 0.84 -18.48
CA GLY A 259 -18.56 1.59 -19.54
C GLY A 259 -17.59 0.76 -20.39
N LEU A 260 -17.70 -0.58 -20.34
CA LEU A 260 -16.87 -1.50 -21.11
C LEU A 260 -17.60 -2.05 -22.33
N GLN A 261 -16.83 -2.48 -23.32
CA GLN A 261 -17.34 -3.16 -24.51
C GLN A 261 -17.37 -4.67 -24.27
N ARG A 262 -18.38 -5.35 -24.82
CA ARG A 262 -18.42 -6.81 -24.75
C ARG A 262 -17.31 -7.44 -25.56
N ALA A 263 -16.79 -8.55 -25.06
CA ALA A 263 -15.83 -9.38 -25.76
C ALA A 263 -16.13 -10.87 -25.53
N PRO A 264 -15.93 -11.74 -26.54
CA PRO A 264 -16.08 -13.17 -26.32
C PRO A 264 -15.03 -13.67 -25.32
N ILE A 265 -15.35 -14.70 -24.54
CA ILE A 265 -14.44 -15.29 -23.53
C ILE A 265 -13.10 -15.69 -24.14
N GLY A 266 -13.09 -16.19 -25.38
CA GLY A 266 -11.87 -16.52 -26.11
C GLY A 266 -10.90 -15.36 -26.31
N ALA A 267 -11.36 -14.10 -26.21
CA ALA A 267 -10.48 -12.92 -26.23
C ALA A 267 -9.67 -12.75 -24.93
N LEU A 268 -10.07 -13.44 -23.86
CA LEU A 268 -9.37 -13.52 -22.58
C LEU A 268 -8.57 -14.82 -22.44
N ALA A 269 -8.40 -15.60 -23.53
CA ALA A 269 -7.66 -16.85 -23.48
C ALA A 269 -6.21 -16.64 -23.00
N GLY A 270 -5.75 -17.58 -22.20
CA GLY A 270 -4.39 -17.67 -21.69
C GLY A 270 -3.65 -18.90 -22.18
N GLY A 271 -2.45 -19.09 -21.64
CA GLY A 271 -1.55 -20.19 -21.95
C GLY A 271 -0.80 -20.67 -20.72
N ASP A 272 0.45 -21.05 -20.92
CA ASP A 272 1.37 -21.33 -19.81
C ASP A 272 1.77 -20.05 -19.06
N ALA A 273 2.56 -20.21 -17.99
CA ALA A 273 2.97 -19.11 -17.14
C ALA A 273 3.75 -18.01 -17.89
N ALA A 274 4.62 -18.38 -18.84
CA ALA A 274 5.39 -17.42 -19.61
C ALA A 274 4.50 -16.62 -20.57
N HIS A 275 3.55 -17.29 -21.23
CA HIS A 275 2.56 -16.67 -22.09
C HIS A 275 1.68 -15.69 -21.30
N ASN A 276 1.16 -16.11 -20.15
CA ASN A 276 0.31 -15.27 -19.29
C ASN A 276 1.08 -14.09 -18.72
N ALA A 277 2.35 -14.27 -18.34
CA ALA A 277 3.22 -13.18 -17.92
C ALA A 277 3.44 -12.18 -19.07
N GLY A 278 3.61 -12.64 -20.30
CA GLY A 278 3.71 -11.79 -21.50
C GLY A 278 2.44 -10.97 -21.76
N ILE A 279 1.25 -11.57 -21.57
CA ILE A 279 -0.04 -10.87 -21.62
C ILE A 279 -0.09 -9.77 -20.56
N LEU A 280 0.20 -10.10 -19.30
CA LEU A 280 0.15 -9.14 -18.19
C LEU A 280 1.14 -7.99 -18.37
N ARG A 281 2.37 -8.28 -18.81
CA ARG A 281 3.34 -7.23 -19.18
C ARG A 281 2.78 -6.32 -20.26
N SER A 282 2.22 -6.89 -21.33
CA SER A 282 1.62 -6.11 -22.42
C SER A 282 0.47 -5.21 -21.94
N VAL A 283 -0.41 -5.74 -21.08
CA VAL A 283 -1.50 -4.96 -20.47
C VAL A 283 -0.94 -3.80 -19.65
N PHE A 284 0.04 -4.06 -18.80
CA PHE A 284 0.67 -3.03 -17.96
C PHE A 284 1.53 -2.02 -18.74
N ASP A 285 2.04 -2.40 -19.92
CA ASP A 285 2.69 -1.52 -20.88
C ASP A 285 1.68 -0.67 -21.69
N GLY A 286 0.39 -0.73 -21.34
CA GLY A 286 -0.66 0.12 -21.90
C GLY A 286 -1.34 -0.44 -23.15
N LYS A 287 -1.10 -1.71 -23.52
CA LYS A 287 -1.80 -2.34 -24.65
C LYS A 287 -3.30 -2.39 -24.39
N LYS A 288 -4.07 -1.75 -25.27
CA LYS A 288 -5.54 -1.75 -25.22
C LYS A 288 -6.14 -3.06 -25.72
N GLY A 289 -7.39 -3.32 -25.31
CA GLY A 289 -8.21 -4.42 -25.80
C GLY A 289 -8.83 -5.27 -24.68
N PRO A 290 -9.52 -6.36 -25.03
CA PRO A 290 -10.31 -7.16 -24.09
C PRO A 290 -9.53 -7.64 -22.85
N GLN A 291 -8.26 -8.01 -23.02
CA GLN A 291 -7.42 -8.43 -21.88
C GLN A 291 -7.20 -7.30 -20.88
N ALA A 292 -6.95 -6.07 -21.35
CA ALA A 292 -6.83 -4.90 -20.47
C ALA A 292 -8.18 -4.53 -19.83
N ASP A 293 -9.27 -4.59 -20.60
CA ASP A 293 -10.62 -4.30 -20.11
C ASP A 293 -11.06 -5.30 -19.04
N GLY A 294 -10.73 -6.59 -19.19
CA GLY A 294 -11.03 -7.62 -18.19
C GLY A 294 -10.25 -7.41 -16.90
N VAL A 295 -8.96 -7.04 -17.00
CA VAL A 295 -8.15 -6.72 -15.82
C VAL A 295 -8.71 -5.48 -15.11
N ALA A 296 -9.08 -4.45 -15.86
CA ALA A 296 -9.69 -3.24 -15.32
C ALA A 296 -11.07 -3.50 -14.68
N LEU A 297 -11.89 -4.38 -15.26
CA LEU A 297 -13.17 -4.81 -14.71
C LEU A 297 -13.00 -5.44 -13.32
N SER A 298 -12.12 -6.42 -13.21
CA SER A 298 -11.87 -7.13 -11.94
C SER A 298 -11.17 -6.23 -10.91
N ALA A 299 -10.23 -5.38 -11.36
CA ALA A 299 -9.59 -4.39 -10.49
C ALA A 299 -10.58 -3.34 -9.97
N GLY A 300 -11.53 -2.91 -10.81
CA GLY A 300 -12.57 -1.96 -10.43
C GLY A 300 -13.48 -2.48 -9.32
N ALA A 301 -13.84 -3.77 -9.38
CA ALA A 301 -14.55 -4.43 -8.30
C ALA A 301 -13.73 -4.45 -7.00
N ALA A 302 -12.42 -4.72 -7.09
CA ALA A 302 -11.52 -4.71 -5.93
C ALA A 302 -11.36 -3.31 -5.32
N LEU A 303 -11.26 -2.26 -6.14
CA LEU A 303 -11.19 -0.86 -5.70
C LEU A 303 -12.47 -0.42 -4.99
N TYR A 304 -13.63 -0.81 -5.50
CA TYR A 304 -14.91 -0.57 -4.86
C TYR A 304 -15.00 -1.26 -3.49
N VAL A 305 -14.68 -2.56 -3.45
CA VAL A 305 -14.71 -3.34 -2.20
C VAL A 305 -13.70 -2.81 -1.18
N ALA A 306 -12.52 -2.36 -1.62
CA ALA A 306 -11.52 -1.73 -0.76
C ALA A 306 -11.93 -0.35 -0.22
N GLY A 307 -13.00 0.26 -0.75
CA GLY A 307 -13.44 1.61 -0.40
C GLY A 307 -12.62 2.73 -1.04
N VAL A 308 -11.87 2.42 -2.10
CA VAL A 308 -11.14 3.42 -2.91
C VAL A 308 -12.07 4.11 -3.92
N ALA A 309 -13.13 3.41 -4.35
CA ALA A 309 -14.16 3.93 -5.23
C ALA A 309 -15.55 3.78 -4.59
N GLU A 310 -16.49 4.68 -4.93
CA GLU A 310 -17.88 4.65 -4.45
C GLU A 310 -18.77 3.70 -5.27
N SER A 311 -18.30 3.26 -6.44
CA SER A 311 -18.99 2.28 -7.28
C SER A 311 -18.02 1.41 -8.08
N VAL A 312 -18.48 0.24 -8.55
CA VAL A 312 -17.71 -0.61 -9.46
C VAL A 312 -17.34 0.13 -10.74
N ARG A 313 -18.27 0.92 -11.32
CA ARG A 313 -18.01 1.74 -12.52
C ARG A 313 -16.87 2.74 -12.30
N GLU A 314 -16.89 3.46 -11.17
CA GLU A 314 -15.81 4.37 -10.81
C GLU A 314 -14.49 3.62 -10.60
N GLY A 315 -14.53 2.46 -9.93
CA GLY A 315 -13.37 1.59 -9.79
C GLY A 315 -12.77 1.19 -11.15
N VAL A 316 -13.61 0.82 -12.13
CA VAL A 316 -13.15 0.49 -13.49
C VAL A 316 -12.47 1.69 -14.14
N ALA A 317 -13.04 2.89 -14.00
CA ALA A 317 -12.43 4.11 -14.54
C ALA A 317 -11.06 4.41 -13.89
N LEU A 318 -10.93 4.24 -12.57
CA LEU A 318 -9.66 4.39 -11.85
C LEU A 318 -8.61 3.36 -12.30
N ALA A 319 -9.03 2.10 -12.51
CA ALA A 319 -8.17 1.03 -13.00
C ALA A 319 -7.70 1.31 -14.45
N GLN A 320 -8.59 1.76 -15.34
CA GLN A 320 -8.23 2.16 -16.70
C GLN A 320 -7.26 3.35 -16.72
N ALA A 321 -7.46 4.33 -15.83
CA ALA A 321 -6.50 5.43 -15.65
C ALA A 321 -5.13 4.91 -15.19
N ALA A 322 -5.09 3.99 -14.23
CA ALA A 322 -3.83 3.39 -13.76
C ALA A 322 -3.07 2.61 -14.84
N LEU A 323 -3.77 1.96 -15.77
CA LEU A 323 -3.15 1.35 -16.96
C LEU A 323 -2.60 2.42 -17.91
N LYS A 324 -3.39 3.47 -18.18
CA LYS A 324 -3.03 4.54 -19.11
C LYS A 324 -1.80 5.33 -18.63
N ASP A 325 -1.71 5.56 -17.33
CA ASP A 325 -0.66 6.39 -16.72
C ASP A 325 0.62 5.60 -16.39
N GLY A 326 0.68 4.31 -16.75
CA GLY A 326 1.85 3.44 -16.51
C GLY A 326 2.01 2.93 -15.07
N ARG A 327 1.06 3.25 -14.17
CA ARG A 327 1.11 2.84 -12.76
C ARG A 327 1.05 1.31 -12.58
N GLY A 328 0.35 0.60 -13.47
CA GLY A 328 0.32 -0.86 -13.47
C GLY A 328 1.71 -1.47 -13.64
N ARG A 329 2.48 -0.97 -14.62
CA ARG A 329 3.86 -1.42 -14.87
C ARG A 329 4.78 -1.09 -13.70
N TRP A 330 4.70 0.13 -13.19
CA TRP A 330 5.50 0.55 -12.04
C TRP A 330 5.27 -0.32 -10.80
N THR A 331 4.00 -0.61 -10.48
CA THR A 331 3.64 -1.43 -9.31
C THR A 331 4.19 -2.85 -9.44
N LEU A 332 4.15 -3.42 -10.65
CA LEU A 332 4.76 -4.71 -10.92
C LEU A 332 6.28 -4.67 -10.73
N ASP A 333 6.97 -3.68 -11.31
CA ASP A 333 8.42 -3.56 -11.21
C ASP A 333 8.87 -3.36 -9.75
N ARG A 334 8.13 -2.56 -8.97
CA ARG A 334 8.36 -2.38 -7.51
C ARG A 334 8.15 -3.66 -6.72
N LEU A 335 7.10 -4.43 -7.01
CA LEU A 335 6.87 -5.72 -6.36
C LEU A 335 8.03 -6.68 -6.65
N VAL A 336 8.47 -6.76 -7.91
CA VAL A 336 9.61 -7.59 -8.32
C VAL A 336 10.86 -7.17 -7.57
N GLU A 337 11.24 -5.90 -7.62
CA GLU A 337 12.45 -5.39 -6.98
C GLU A 337 12.41 -5.59 -5.46
N HIS A 338 11.30 -5.23 -4.81
CA HIS A 338 11.16 -5.36 -3.37
C HIS A 338 11.32 -6.82 -2.96
N THR A 339 10.55 -7.73 -3.57
CA THR A 339 10.56 -9.15 -3.19
C THR A 339 11.89 -9.82 -3.48
N GLN A 340 12.56 -9.50 -4.60
CA GLN A 340 13.89 -10.01 -4.93
C GLN A 340 14.96 -9.50 -3.95
N ARG A 341 14.93 -8.21 -3.59
CA ARG A 341 15.86 -7.63 -2.60
C ARG A 341 15.69 -8.30 -1.24
N ARG A 342 14.45 -8.53 -0.79
CA ARG A 342 14.18 -9.22 0.47
C ARG A 342 14.62 -10.69 0.42
N GLY A 343 14.31 -11.39 -0.66
CA GLY A 343 14.76 -12.78 -0.88
C GLY A 343 16.29 -12.91 -0.85
N ALA A 344 17.00 -11.99 -1.51
CA ALA A 344 18.46 -11.97 -1.51
C ALA A 344 19.03 -11.69 -0.11
N ALA A 345 18.50 -10.70 0.61
CA ALA A 345 18.94 -10.37 1.97
C ALA A 345 18.76 -11.56 2.94
N LEU A 346 17.63 -12.27 2.85
CA LEU A 346 17.36 -13.47 3.64
C LEU A 346 18.37 -14.59 3.30
N ALA A 347 18.67 -14.81 2.02
CA ALA A 347 19.65 -15.79 1.59
C ALA A 347 21.08 -15.47 2.07
N THR A 348 21.48 -14.19 2.12
CA THR A 348 22.78 -13.77 2.68
C THR A 348 22.84 -13.94 4.20
N SER A 349 21.75 -13.65 4.91
CA SER A 349 21.68 -13.81 6.38
C SER A 349 21.68 -15.27 6.84
N ALA A 350 21.30 -16.21 5.97
CA ALA A 350 21.28 -17.64 6.25
C ALA A 350 22.64 -18.34 6.05
N GLN A 351 23.66 -17.65 5.52
CA GLN A 351 25.00 -18.22 5.41
C GLN A 351 25.76 -18.13 6.75
N PRO A 352 26.34 -19.24 7.25
CA PRO A 352 27.19 -19.20 8.44
C PRO A 352 28.41 -18.30 8.21
N PRO A 353 28.93 -17.62 9.24
CA PRO A 353 30.08 -16.72 9.09
C PRO A 353 31.26 -17.49 8.50
N GLN A 354 31.81 -16.99 7.39
CA GLN A 354 33.05 -17.51 6.84
C GLN A 354 34.14 -17.35 7.88
N ALA A 355 34.81 -18.45 8.22
CA ALA A 355 35.94 -18.44 9.13
C ALA A 355 37.03 -17.51 8.58
N SER A 356 37.43 -16.52 9.39
CA SER A 356 38.56 -15.64 9.09
C SER A 356 39.81 -16.47 8.80
N PRO A 357 40.64 -16.10 7.81
CA PRO A 357 41.87 -16.82 7.53
C PRO A 357 42.79 -16.73 8.74
N THR A 358 43.14 -17.88 9.30
CA THR A 358 44.12 -18.01 10.38
C THR A 358 45.43 -17.34 9.95
N PRO A 359 46.02 -16.43 10.75
CA PRO A 359 47.30 -15.83 10.40
C PRO A 359 48.37 -16.92 10.34
N ALA A 360 49.13 -16.93 9.24
CA ALA A 360 50.19 -17.90 9.00
C ALA A 360 51.22 -17.92 10.16
N PRO A 361 51.68 -19.11 10.60
CA PRO A 361 52.72 -19.19 11.60
C PRO A 361 54.06 -18.72 11.01
N ARG A 362 54.79 -17.91 11.79
CA ARG A 362 56.17 -17.50 11.47
C ARG A 362 57.12 -18.71 11.49
N PRO A 363 58.18 -18.72 10.68
CA PRO A 363 59.05 -19.89 10.56
C PRO A 363 60.02 -19.96 11.75
N SER A 364 60.12 -21.15 12.35
CA SER A 364 61.27 -21.51 13.20
C SER A 364 62.10 -22.57 12.50
N PHE A 365 63.39 -22.26 12.36
CA PHE A 365 64.47 -23.11 11.86
C PHE A 365 64.66 -24.39 12.70
N GLY A 366 65.08 -25.48 12.06
CA GLY A 366 65.86 -26.53 12.73
C GLY A 366 65.59 -27.97 12.28
N ASP A 367 66.52 -28.48 11.46
CA ASP A 367 67.01 -29.86 11.36
C ASP A 367 66.18 -30.97 10.66
N ALA A 368 66.71 -31.37 9.48
CA ALA A 368 66.70 -32.74 8.95
C ALA A 368 67.91 -33.51 9.55
N PRO A 369 68.08 -34.87 9.50
CA PRO A 369 67.59 -35.77 8.41
C PRO A 369 67.30 -37.29 8.69
N LEU A 370 66.57 -37.93 7.75
CA LEU A 370 66.68 -39.33 7.21
C LEU A 370 66.23 -40.57 8.08
N PRO A 371 66.12 -41.83 7.56
CA PRO A 371 65.11 -42.39 6.62
C PRO A 371 64.61 -43.84 6.99
N ARG A 372 63.86 -44.50 6.07
CA ARG A 372 63.48 -45.96 5.94
C ARG A 372 62.09 -46.36 6.51
N ALA A 373 61.13 -46.82 5.70
CA ALA A 373 60.95 -48.04 4.88
C ALA A 373 60.18 -49.15 5.63
N SER A 374 59.07 -49.63 5.05
CA SER A 374 58.52 -51.02 5.02
C SER A 374 57.00 -51.00 4.74
N THR A 375 56.58 -51.54 3.60
CA THR A 375 55.25 -52.09 3.28
C THR A 375 55.10 -53.52 3.86
N PRO A 376 54.03 -54.30 3.56
CA PRO A 376 52.57 -54.09 3.56
C PRO A 376 51.83 -55.23 4.31
N VAL A 377 50.48 -55.19 4.48
CA VAL A 377 49.58 -56.36 4.24
C VAL A 377 48.15 -55.87 3.94
N ASP A 378 47.55 -56.52 2.95
CA ASP A 378 46.20 -56.46 2.37
C ASP A 378 45.03 -56.73 3.33
N VAL A 379 43.79 -56.37 2.92
CA VAL A 379 42.75 -57.31 2.44
C VAL A 379 41.61 -56.51 1.77
N GLU A 380 41.24 -56.99 0.59
CA GLU A 380 40.31 -56.45 -0.40
C GLU A 380 38.96 -57.23 -0.39
N LEU A 381 38.01 -56.78 -1.22
CA LEU A 381 36.91 -57.54 -1.88
C LEU A 381 35.60 -57.75 -1.10
N THR A 382 34.38 -57.64 -1.65
CA THR A 382 33.83 -57.17 -2.94
C THR A 382 32.30 -57.14 -2.86
N ALA A 383 31.69 -56.37 -3.77
CA ALA A 383 30.27 -56.38 -4.13
C ALA A 383 29.86 -57.58 -5.01
N GLN A 384 28.54 -57.86 -5.12
CA GLN A 384 27.86 -58.30 -6.36
C GLN A 384 26.32 -58.41 -6.22
N SER A 385 25.59 -57.93 -7.23
CA SER A 385 24.17 -58.26 -7.56
C SER A 385 24.09 -59.58 -8.36
N PRO A 386 22.89 -60.12 -8.69
CA PRO A 386 22.32 -59.90 -10.04
C PRO A 386 20.75 -59.93 -10.14
N ALA A 387 20.24 -60.04 -11.38
CA ALA A 387 18.96 -59.58 -11.95
C ALA A 387 17.80 -60.60 -12.15
N ASP A 388 16.66 -60.07 -12.62
CA ASP A 388 15.59 -60.57 -13.54
C ASP A 388 14.73 -61.84 -13.27
N GLU A 389 13.38 -61.68 -13.33
CA GLU A 389 12.45 -62.50 -14.16
C GLU A 389 10.94 -62.08 -14.06
N ALA A 390 10.19 -62.24 -15.16
CA ALA A 390 8.72 -62.27 -15.33
C ALA A 390 8.37 -63.42 -16.33
N PRO A 391 7.10 -63.85 -16.70
CA PRO A 391 5.74 -63.28 -16.49
C PRO A 391 4.48 -64.27 -16.32
N ARG A 392 3.31 -63.73 -15.86
CA ARG A 392 1.83 -64.05 -16.12
C ARG A 392 1.23 -65.48 -15.92
N PRO A 393 -0.13 -65.77 -15.95
CA PRO A 393 -1.39 -64.99 -16.22
C PRO A 393 -2.62 -65.20 -15.24
N ARG A 394 -3.80 -64.61 -15.59
CA ARG A 394 -5.12 -64.52 -14.88
C ARG A 394 -5.99 -65.83 -14.87
N PRO A 395 -7.14 -65.90 -14.15
CA PRO A 395 -8.47 -65.53 -14.72
C PRO A 395 -9.54 -64.94 -13.74
N THR A 396 -10.63 -64.40 -14.31
CA THR A 396 -11.94 -63.94 -13.74
C THR A 396 -13.07 -64.95 -14.13
N PRO A 397 -14.42 -64.77 -13.96
CA PRO A 397 -15.36 -63.90 -13.17
C PRO A 397 -16.58 -64.73 -12.53
N PRO A 398 -17.90 -64.35 -12.53
CA PRO A 398 -18.75 -63.33 -11.82
C PRO A 398 -20.07 -63.96 -11.18
N PRO A 399 -21.33 -63.42 -11.23
CA PRO A 399 -21.99 -62.06 -11.05
C PRO A 399 -23.26 -62.05 -10.13
N ALA A 400 -23.87 -60.86 -9.86
CA ALA A 400 -25.35 -60.57 -9.86
C ALA A 400 -25.61 -59.09 -9.44
N ARG A 401 -26.21 -58.20 -10.26
CA ARG A 401 -27.60 -57.97 -10.71
C ARG A 401 -28.43 -57.04 -9.79
N ASP A 402 -28.94 -55.97 -10.41
CA ASP A 402 -30.08 -55.11 -10.03
C ASP A 402 -31.17 -55.32 -11.11
N PRO A 403 -32.49 -55.08 -10.88
CA PRO A 403 -33.05 -53.72 -11.01
C PRO A 403 -34.32 -53.37 -10.17
N SER A 404 -34.63 -52.06 -10.08
CA SER A 404 -35.91 -51.40 -9.69
C SER A 404 -37.09 -51.69 -10.69
N PRO A 405 -38.39 -51.24 -10.56
CA PRO A 405 -38.89 -49.97 -9.96
C PRO A 405 -40.37 -49.84 -9.41
N SER A 406 -40.72 -48.63 -8.88
CA SER A 406 -42.03 -47.89 -8.78
C SER A 406 -43.23 -48.47 -7.95
N VAL A 407 -43.99 -47.74 -7.08
CA VAL A 407 -45.04 -46.67 -7.22
C VAL A 407 -45.60 -46.29 -5.78
N PRO A 408 -46.28 -45.13 -5.52
CA PRO A 408 -46.41 -44.49 -4.19
C PRO A 408 -47.81 -44.49 -3.51
N HIS A 409 -47.88 -44.13 -2.21
CA HIS A 409 -49.05 -43.60 -1.46
C HIS A 409 -48.55 -42.77 -0.24
N LEU A 410 -48.77 -41.45 -0.15
CA LEU A 410 -49.89 -40.65 0.42
C LEU A 410 -50.10 -40.72 1.96
N VAL A 411 -50.02 -39.52 2.59
CA VAL A 411 -50.72 -39.03 3.83
C VAL A 411 -50.07 -39.48 5.16
N GLU A 412 -49.73 -38.65 6.16
CA GLU A 412 -50.53 -37.59 6.82
C GLU A 412 -49.66 -36.58 7.61
N LEU A 413 -50.18 -35.36 7.74
CA LEU A 413 -49.65 -34.22 8.51
C LEU A 413 -50.14 -34.22 9.97
N SER A 414 -49.30 -33.74 10.90
CA SER A 414 -49.59 -32.82 12.06
C SER A 414 -48.77 -33.13 13.33
N PRO A 415 -48.67 -32.23 14.32
CA PRO A 415 -48.05 -30.90 14.26
C PRO A 415 -47.02 -30.67 15.40
N ALA A 416 -46.25 -29.58 15.29
CA ALA A 416 -45.27 -29.13 16.28
C ALA A 416 -45.90 -28.57 17.59
N PRO A 417 -45.21 -28.66 18.74
CA PRO A 417 -45.62 -27.99 19.98
C PRO A 417 -45.18 -26.51 20.03
N PRO A 418 -45.88 -25.66 20.80
CA PRO A 418 -45.72 -24.20 20.75
C PRO A 418 -44.55 -23.66 21.59
N LEU A 419 -43.99 -22.54 21.13
CA LEU A 419 -42.99 -21.71 21.83
C LEU A 419 -43.61 -20.93 23.00
N PRO A 420 -42.86 -20.71 24.12
CA PRO A 420 -43.32 -19.87 25.22
C PRO A 420 -43.15 -18.36 24.94
N LYS A 421 -44.10 -17.58 25.47
CA LYS A 421 -44.25 -16.11 25.33
C LYS A 421 -43.15 -15.33 26.07
N PRO A 422 -42.78 -14.12 25.58
CA PRO A 422 -41.86 -13.21 26.29
C PRO A 422 -42.57 -12.41 27.40
N PRO A 423 -41.86 -11.97 28.46
CA PRO A 423 -42.42 -11.11 29.49
C PRO A 423 -42.57 -9.65 29.02
N PRO A 424 -43.50 -8.88 29.62
CA PRO A 424 -43.94 -7.58 29.09
C PRO A 424 -43.03 -6.41 29.43
N ALA A 425 -43.11 -5.41 28.56
CA ALA A 425 -42.48 -4.09 28.63
C ALA A 425 -42.88 -3.29 29.89
N ARG A 426 -41.92 -2.52 30.41
CA ARG A 426 -42.18 -1.39 31.31
C ARG A 426 -41.97 -0.10 30.55
N ASP A 427 -43.06 0.66 30.44
CA ASP A 427 -43.10 2.03 29.95
C ASP A 427 -42.63 3.04 31.03
N PRO A 428 -42.35 4.29 30.64
CA PRO A 428 -41.36 5.16 31.28
C PRO A 428 -41.97 6.23 32.20
N SER A 429 -41.08 7.12 32.68
CA SER A 429 -41.33 8.50 33.16
C SER A 429 -41.15 8.72 34.69
N PRO A 430 -41.03 9.96 35.17
CA PRO A 430 -39.81 10.79 35.08
C PRO A 430 -39.47 11.41 36.45
N SER A 431 -38.20 11.72 36.75
CA SER A 431 -37.87 12.65 37.86
C SER A 431 -36.44 13.19 37.74
N ALA A 432 -36.31 14.48 37.40
CA ALA A 432 -35.24 15.30 37.95
C ALA A 432 -35.53 15.53 39.45
N PRO A 433 -34.53 15.74 40.31
CA PRO A 433 -34.22 17.13 40.64
C PRO A 433 -32.75 17.44 41.05
N GLN A 434 -32.48 18.75 40.96
CA GLN A 434 -31.65 19.57 41.87
C GLN A 434 -30.11 19.61 41.73
N LEU A 435 -29.72 20.80 41.26
CA LEU A 435 -28.48 21.52 41.51
C LEU A 435 -28.21 21.67 43.01
N VAL A 436 -26.96 21.43 43.41
CA VAL A 436 -26.39 21.91 44.67
C VAL A 436 -25.07 22.61 44.36
N GLU A 437 -24.99 23.86 44.78
CA GLU A 437 -23.81 24.72 44.80
C GLU A 437 -22.74 24.15 45.74
N LEU A 438 -21.47 24.20 45.32
CA LEU A 438 -20.33 24.07 46.22
C LEU A 438 -19.31 25.17 45.89
N GLU A 439 -19.21 26.13 46.82
CA GLU A 439 -18.12 27.11 46.95
C GLU A 439 -16.78 26.43 47.33
N PRO A 440 -15.63 27.09 47.08
CA PRO A 440 -14.34 26.43 46.99
C PRO A 440 -13.60 26.37 48.33
N GLN A 441 -13.12 25.18 48.70
CA GLN A 441 -12.15 25.00 49.79
C GLN A 441 -10.75 24.87 49.19
N GLY A 442 -9.90 25.85 49.50
CA GLY A 442 -8.49 25.88 49.11
C GLY A 442 -7.64 24.87 49.88
N SER A 443 -6.67 24.30 49.18
CA SER A 443 -5.47 23.69 49.76
C SER A 443 -4.30 23.99 48.82
N PRO A 444 -3.14 24.43 49.33
CA PRO A 444 -2.03 24.88 48.49
C PRO A 444 -1.34 23.69 47.81
N PRO A 445 -0.80 23.85 46.59
CA PRO A 445 0.01 22.81 45.97
C PRO A 445 1.36 22.67 46.71
N PRO A 446 1.95 21.47 46.74
CA PRO A 446 3.24 21.25 47.37
C PRO A 446 4.35 22.00 46.60
N ARG A 447 5.27 22.61 47.36
CA ARG A 447 6.49 23.23 46.84
C ARG A 447 7.36 22.16 46.16
N VAL A 448 7.50 22.26 44.85
CA VAL A 448 8.51 21.49 44.09
C VAL A 448 9.84 22.22 44.22
N ALA A 449 10.85 21.53 44.74
CA ALA A 449 12.22 22.02 44.83
C ALA A 449 12.81 22.24 43.42
N PRO A 450 13.70 23.23 43.21
CA PRO A 450 14.33 23.43 41.92
C PRO A 450 15.28 22.27 41.63
N LEU A 451 15.06 21.59 40.51
CA LEU A 451 16.01 20.64 39.93
C LEU A 451 17.24 21.42 39.41
N PRO A 452 18.47 20.91 39.58
CA PRO A 452 19.67 21.61 39.12
C PRO A 452 19.68 21.67 37.58
N HIS A 453 20.04 22.84 37.05
CA HIS A 453 20.33 23.05 35.64
C HIS A 453 21.46 22.09 35.22
N ALA A 454 21.12 21.07 34.44
CA ALA A 454 22.10 20.36 33.64
C ALA A 454 22.32 21.18 32.36
N GLU A 455 23.34 22.04 32.38
CA GLU A 455 23.93 22.56 31.15
C GLU A 455 24.49 21.36 30.38
N VAL A 456 23.86 21.03 29.25
CA VAL A 456 24.46 20.14 28.25
C VAL A 456 25.45 21.00 27.46
N PRO A 457 26.77 20.73 27.48
CA PRO A 457 27.69 21.43 26.60
C PRO A 457 27.42 20.95 25.17
N LEU A 458 26.91 21.84 24.31
CA LEU A 458 27.00 21.66 22.86
C LEU A 458 28.44 21.94 22.45
N ASP A 459 29.26 20.90 22.43
CA ASP A 459 30.59 20.95 21.82
C ASP A 459 30.45 20.88 20.30
N LEU A 460 30.25 22.05 19.68
CA LEU A 460 30.34 22.26 18.24
C LEU A 460 31.73 22.82 17.90
N THR A 461 32.79 22.04 18.11
CA THR A 461 34.04 22.28 17.37
C THR A 461 33.85 21.84 15.93
N LEU A 462 33.36 22.76 15.10
CA LEU A 462 33.49 22.68 13.65
C LEU A 462 34.98 22.85 13.30
N GLU A 463 35.57 21.86 12.64
CA GLU A 463 36.80 22.12 11.88
C GLU A 463 36.53 23.27 10.91
N ALA A 464 37.46 24.23 10.86
CA ALA A 464 37.32 25.43 10.06
C ALA A 464 37.09 25.06 8.59
N PRO A 465 36.07 25.62 7.92
CA PRO A 465 35.85 25.38 6.50
C PRO A 465 37.04 25.91 5.69
N PRO A 466 37.38 25.27 4.56
CA PRO A 466 38.40 25.80 3.66
C PRO A 466 37.98 27.20 3.18
N GLU A 467 38.97 28.09 2.99
CA GLU A 467 38.74 29.48 2.58
C GLU A 467 37.80 29.58 1.36
N PRO A 468 36.85 30.53 1.38
CA PRO A 468 35.91 30.71 0.27
C PRO A 468 36.68 31.10 -1.00
N GLN A 469 36.61 30.25 -2.02
CA GLN A 469 37.11 30.61 -3.34
C GLN A 469 36.25 31.74 -3.94
N PRO A 470 36.85 32.65 -4.73
CA PRO A 470 36.12 33.75 -5.34
C PRO A 470 35.00 33.21 -6.24
N VAL A 471 33.79 33.73 -6.02
CA VAL A 471 32.58 33.40 -6.80
C VAL A 471 32.87 33.64 -8.29
N PRO A 472 32.79 32.62 -9.16
CA PRO A 472 32.94 32.84 -10.59
C PRO A 472 31.79 33.72 -11.09
N ALA A 473 32.10 34.66 -11.98
CA ALA A 473 31.11 35.56 -12.58
C ALA A 473 29.96 34.74 -13.21
N PRO A 474 28.70 35.23 -13.13
CA PRO A 474 27.56 34.50 -13.65
C PRO A 474 27.79 34.16 -15.12
N LEU A 475 27.74 32.87 -15.45
CA LEU A 475 27.86 32.41 -16.82
C LEU A 475 26.73 33.04 -17.66
N PRO A 476 27.01 33.45 -18.91
CA PRO A 476 25.98 34.00 -19.77
C PRO A 476 24.86 32.98 -19.97
N ARG A 477 23.61 33.45 -19.81
CA ARG A 477 22.42 32.60 -19.91
C ARG A 477 22.35 31.93 -21.30
N PRO A 478 22.14 30.61 -21.38
CA PRO A 478 21.94 29.96 -22.66
C PRO A 478 20.63 30.42 -23.30
N SER A 479 20.70 30.74 -24.59
CA SER A 479 19.61 31.22 -25.45
C SER A 479 18.80 30.07 -26.11
N ALA A 480 18.96 28.83 -25.64
CA ALA A 480 18.33 27.64 -26.17
C ALA A 480 17.53 26.91 -25.06
N PRO A 481 16.47 26.14 -25.40
CA PRO A 481 15.76 25.31 -24.42
C PRO A 481 16.75 24.37 -23.74
N VAL A 482 16.89 24.51 -22.43
CA VAL A 482 17.72 23.64 -21.59
C VAL A 482 16.89 22.39 -21.31
N THR A 483 17.24 21.27 -21.92
CA THR A 483 16.71 19.96 -21.57
C THR A 483 17.53 19.44 -20.40
N VAL A 484 16.92 19.28 -19.22
CA VAL A 484 17.58 18.60 -18.09
C VAL A 484 17.74 17.13 -18.48
N GLU A 485 18.91 16.55 -18.25
CA GLU A 485 19.13 15.13 -18.53
C GLU A 485 18.35 14.30 -17.51
N LEU A 486 17.21 13.75 -17.94
CA LEU A 486 16.28 13.02 -17.07
C LEU A 486 16.81 11.61 -16.82
N SER A 487 17.51 11.43 -15.70
CA SER A 487 17.85 10.12 -15.15
C SER A 487 16.67 9.53 -14.37
N PRO A 488 16.55 8.20 -14.23
CA PRO A 488 15.55 7.62 -13.34
C PRO A 488 15.72 8.15 -11.90
N PRO A 489 14.63 8.33 -11.14
CA PRO A 489 14.72 8.86 -9.79
C PRO A 489 15.63 7.97 -8.94
N ALA A 490 16.60 8.58 -8.26
CA ALA A 490 17.37 7.89 -7.23
C ALA A 490 16.41 7.25 -6.21
N PRO A 491 16.80 6.19 -5.49
CA PRO A 491 15.98 5.63 -4.41
C PRO A 491 15.77 6.68 -3.31
N ALA A 492 14.57 6.72 -2.73
CA ALA A 492 14.23 7.61 -1.62
C ALA A 492 15.18 7.37 -0.43
N PRO A 493 15.41 8.38 0.44
CA PRO A 493 16.18 8.19 1.66
C PRO A 493 15.60 7.01 2.47
N ALA A 494 16.46 6.08 2.88
CA ALA A 494 16.04 4.80 3.50
C ALA A 494 15.29 4.95 4.85
N ALA A 495 15.18 6.17 5.38
CA ALA A 495 14.63 6.48 6.70
C ALA A 495 13.25 7.17 6.67
N LEU A 496 12.61 7.32 5.50
CA LEU A 496 11.27 7.90 5.44
C LEU A 496 10.27 6.99 6.15
N THR A 497 9.47 7.54 7.06
CA THR A 497 8.43 6.83 7.82
C THR A 497 7.17 7.68 7.94
N GLY A 498 6.03 7.03 8.22
CA GLY A 498 4.76 7.71 8.49
C GLY A 498 4.27 8.59 7.33
N PHE A 499 3.93 9.84 7.64
CA PHE A 499 3.38 10.80 6.67
C PHE A 499 4.29 11.01 5.45
N LEU A 500 5.59 11.18 5.66
CA LEU A 500 6.53 11.44 4.56
C LEU A 500 6.72 10.22 3.64
N ALA A 501 6.63 8.99 4.17
CA ALA A 501 6.69 7.78 3.35
C ALA A 501 5.48 7.67 2.40
N GLN A 502 4.27 7.95 2.92
CA GLN A 502 3.04 7.94 2.13
C GLN A 502 3.07 9.03 1.03
N VAL A 503 3.53 10.23 1.39
CA VAL A 503 3.70 11.34 0.45
C VAL A 503 4.72 10.96 -0.63
N ASN A 504 5.88 10.41 -0.26
CA ASN A 504 6.91 10.02 -1.21
C ASN A 504 6.41 8.97 -2.21
N GLN A 505 5.67 7.96 -1.75
CA GLN A 505 5.09 6.94 -2.64
C GLN A 505 4.15 7.55 -3.69
N ARG A 506 3.29 8.50 -3.29
CA ARG A 506 2.42 9.23 -4.24
C ARG A 506 3.23 10.06 -5.23
N LYS A 507 4.29 10.73 -4.76
CA LYS A 507 5.14 11.57 -5.61
C LYS A 507 6.00 10.76 -6.57
N GLU A 508 6.42 9.55 -6.21
CA GLU A 508 7.08 8.64 -7.16
C GLU A 508 6.16 8.29 -8.33
N ALA A 509 4.89 8.00 -8.07
CA ALA A 509 3.91 7.77 -9.13
C ALA A 509 3.67 9.02 -10.01
N GLU A 510 3.60 10.21 -9.39
CA GLU A 510 3.49 11.49 -10.10
C GLU A 510 4.69 11.75 -11.04
N VAL A 511 5.90 11.53 -10.54
CA VAL A 511 7.15 11.68 -11.31
C VAL A 511 7.16 10.78 -12.53
N LEU A 512 6.73 9.54 -12.39
CA LEU A 512 6.72 8.60 -13.52
C LEU A 512 5.69 8.97 -14.58
N ALA A 513 4.53 9.47 -14.16
CA ALA A 513 3.53 10.00 -15.08
C ALA A 513 4.10 11.18 -15.88
N LEU A 514 4.84 12.08 -15.22
CA LEU A 514 5.51 13.21 -15.86
C LEU A 514 6.67 12.79 -16.76
N LEU A 515 7.47 11.79 -16.39
CA LEU A 515 8.53 11.27 -17.27
C LEU A 515 7.96 10.61 -18.53
N SER A 516 6.80 9.98 -18.41
CA SER A 516 6.10 9.36 -19.55
C SER A 516 5.43 10.39 -20.46
N HIS A 517 4.99 11.51 -19.88
CA HIS A 517 4.36 12.63 -20.60
C HIS A 517 4.99 13.94 -20.15
N PRO A 518 6.21 14.26 -20.64
CA PRO A 518 6.92 15.45 -20.21
C PRO A 518 6.08 16.71 -20.44
N PRO A 519 6.07 17.66 -19.49
CA PRO A 519 5.33 18.89 -19.66
C PRO A 519 5.85 19.65 -20.90
N THR A 520 4.94 19.96 -21.83
CA THR A 520 5.27 20.71 -23.07
C THR A 520 5.27 22.23 -22.86
N LEU A 521 5.01 22.69 -21.64
CA LEU A 521 4.81 24.09 -21.30
C LEU A 521 6.15 24.82 -21.19
N GLN A 522 6.42 25.75 -22.12
CA GLN A 522 7.47 26.74 -21.92
C GLN A 522 6.96 27.86 -21.01
N GLY A 523 7.49 27.90 -19.79
CA GLY A 523 7.12 28.90 -18.81
C GLY A 523 7.68 30.30 -19.12
N PRO A 524 6.94 31.39 -18.83
CA PRO A 524 7.44 32.77 -18.96
C PRO A 524 8.64 33.03 -18.05
N ALA A 525 9.59 33.89 -18.41
CA ALA A 525 10.81 34.15 -17.63
C ALA A 525 10.58 34.30 -16.11
N SER A 526 11.38 33.61 -15.31
CA SER A 526 11.27 33.61 -13.85
C SER A 526 11.63 34.98 -13.25
N ARG A 527 10.89 35.38 -12.21
CA ARG A 527 11.13 36.54 -11.36
C ARG A 527 11.99 36.10 -10.18
N SER A 528 12.99 36.88 -9.78
CA SER A 528 13.86 36.49 -8.65
C SER A 528 13.12 36.64 -7.31
N LEU A 529 12.91 35.53 -6.62
CA LEU A 529 12.43 35.47 -5.23
C LEU A 529 13.45 36.14 -4.30
N SER A 530 14.75 35.83 -4.42
CA SER A 530 15.80 36.39 -3.58
C SER A 530 15.90 37.91 -3.69
N ALA A 531 15.78 38.48 -4.90
CA ALA A 531 15.73 39.92 -5.10
C ALA A 531 14.48 40.55 -4.47
N ALA A 532 13.31 39.91 -4.64
CA ALA A 532 12.06 40.40 -4.05
C ALA A 532 12.12 40.41 -2.51
N LEU A 533 12.67 39.36 -1.88
CA LEU A 533 12.80 39.25 -0.43
C LEU A 533 13.81 40.26 0.13
N ARG A 534 14.96 40.47 -0.54
CA ARG A 534 15.93 41.48 -0.11
C ARG A 534 15.40 42.91 -0.25
N GLY A 535 14.63 43.19 -1.31
CA GLY A 535 14.14 44.53 -1.64
C GLY A 535 12.86 44.97 -0.91
N SER A 536 12.15 44.04 -0.24
CA SER A 536 10.79 44.29 0.28
C SER A 536 10.67 44.11 1.80
N ARG A 537 11.75 44.35 2.55
CA ARG A 537 11.71 44.30 4.03
C ARG A 537 10.76 45.38 4.56
N HIS A 538 9.79 44.97 5.37
CA HIS A 538 8.79 45.90 5.89
C HIS A 538 9.30 46.64 7.14
N PRO A 539 9.26 47.98 7.21
CA PRO A 539 9.82 48.74 8.34
C PRO A 539 9.22 48.38 9.71
N GLY A 540 7.95 47.97 9.74
CA GLY A 540 7.24 47.64 10.98
C GLY A 540 7.65 46.32 11.65
N VAL A 541 8.23 45.40 10.89
CA VAL A 541 8.62 44.04 11.34
C VAL A 541 10.06 43.64 11.01
N GLY A 542 10.75 44.41 10.15
CA GLY A 542 12.17 44.21 9.83
C GLY A 542 12.46 43.13 8.78
N LEU A 543 11.46 42.40 8.28
CA LEU A 543 11.61 41.29 7.33
C LEU A 543 10.61 41.37 6.17
N ALA A 544 10.84 40.59 5.10
CA ALA A 544 9.91 40.44 3.97
C ALA A 544 8.86 39.34 4.23
N ILE A 545 7.69 39.41 3.60
CA ILE A 545 6.63 38.39 3.80
C ILE A 545 6.41 37.55 2.54
N ILE A 546 6.39 36.23 2.72
CA ILE A 546 5.86 35.27 1.76
C ILE A 546 4.47 34.85 2.24
N ALA A 547 3.42 35.24 1.52
CA ALA A 547 2.05 34.91 1.89
C ALA A 547 1.63 33.57 1.25
N GLU A 548 1.25 32.59 2.08
CA GLU A 548 0.90 31.23 1.64
C GLU A 548 -0.61 31.07 1.41
N ILE A 549 -0.96 30.54 0.24
CA ILE A 549 -2.30 30.10 -0.11
C ILE A 549 -2.42 28.61 0.23
N LYS A 550 -3.21 28.31 1.26
CA LYS A 550 -3.41 26.95 1.79
C LYS A 550 -4.89 26.69 2.08
N ARG A 551 -5.56 25.91 1.23
CA ARG A 551 -7.01 25.65 1.38
C ARG A 551 -7.33 24.66 2.49
N ARG A 552 -6.44 23.70 2.73
CA ARG A 552 -6.52 22.74 3.84
C ARG A 552 -5.12 22.40 4.36
N SER A 553 -5.04 21.75 5.51
CA SER A 553 -3.80 21.18 6.02
C SER A 553 -4.05 19.81 6.67
N PRO A 554 -3.07 18.90 6.70
CA PRO A 554 -3.22 17.60 7.35
C PRO A 554 -3.63 17.67 8.83
N SER A 555 -3.14 18.68 9.57
CA SER A 555 -3.39 18.81 11.00
C SER A 555 -4.64 19.59 11.37
N LEU A 556 -5.09 20.54 10.55
CA LEU A 556 -6.24 21.42 10.85
C LEU A 556 -7.44 21.20 9.94
N GLY A 557 -7.35 20.30 8.95
CA GLY A 557 -8.42 20.07 7.98
C GLY A 557 -8.61 21.27 7.04
N ALA A 558 -9.87 21.52 6.63
CA ALA A 558 -10.23 22.62 5.75
C ALA A 558 -10.04 23.98 6.43
N LEU A 559 -9.32 24.88 5.78
CA LEU A 559 -9.10 26.27 6.23
C LEU A 559 -9.96 27.25 5.42
N ARG A 560 -9.90 27.14 4.09
CA ARG A 560 -10.67 27.96 3.15
C ARG A 560 -10.82 27.20 1.81
N PRO A 561 -11.70 26.18 1.74
CA PRO A 561 -11.76 25.23 0.63
C PRO A 561 -12.15 25.85 -0.72
N ASP A 562 -12.94 26.93 -0.69
CA ASP A 562 -13.45 27.59 -1.91
C ASP A 562 -12.64 28.83 -2.31
N ALA A 563 -11.41 28.98 -1.79
CA ALA A 563 -10.62 30.17 -2.04
C ALA A 563 -10.12 30.25 -3.49
N ASP A 564 -10.38 31.36 -4.17
CA ASP A 564 -9.71 31.69 -5.44
C ASP A 564 -8.27 32.14 -5.17
N ALA A 565 -7.31 31.45 -5.77
CA ALA A 565 -5.89 31.70 -5.53
C ALA A 565 -5.42 33.04 -6.15
N GLY A 566 -5.95 33.41 -7.32
CA GLY A 566 -5.56 34.64 -8.00
C GLY A 566 -6.05 35.89 -7.26
N ASP A 567 -7.29 35.86 -6.79
CA ASP A 567 -7.87 36.95 -5.99
C ASP A 567 -7.18 37.08 -4.63
N LEU A 568 -6.87 35.97 -3.96
CA LEU A 568 -6.10 36.01 -2.71
C LEU A 568 -4.69 36.55 -2.92
N ALA A 569 -3.99 36.10 -3.96
CA ALA A 569 -2.67 36.61 -4.28
C ALA A 569 -2.69 38.12 -4.51
N GLN A 570 -3.70 38.65 -5.22
CA GLN A 570 -3.84 40.09 -5.44
C GLN A 570 -4.05 40.84 -4.12
N ARG A 571 -4.85 40.30 -3.20
CA ARG A 571 -5.04 40.90 -1.87
C ARG A 571 -3.74 40.89 -1.06
N TYR A 572 -3.04 39.77 -1.03
CA TYR A 572 -1.76 39.65 -0.33
C TYR A 572 -0.69 40.59 -0.90
N ALA A 573 -0.56 40.66 -2.23
CA ALA A 573 0.39 41.57 -2.88
C ALA A 573 0.07 43.04 -2.57
N ARG A 574 -1.21 43.45 -2.61
CA ARG A 574 -1.63 44.81 -2.22
C ARG A 574 -1.37 45.12 -0.76
N ALA A 575 -1.48 44.12 0.10
CA ALA A 575 -1.20 44.22 1.53
C ALA A 575 0.31 44.16 1.86
N GLY A 576 1.19 44.05 0.87
CA GLY A 576 2.65 44.13 1.07
C GLY A 576 3.38 42.78 1.08
N ALA A 577 2.78 41.69 0.61
CA ALA A 577 3.51 40.44 0.40
C ALA A 577 4.60 40.62 -0.67
N ALA A 578 5.82 40.20 -0.36
CA ALA A 578 6.98 40.22 -1.26
C ALA A 578 6.97 39.05 -2.25
N ALA A 579 6.31 37.94 -1.89
CA ALA A 579 6.09 36.78 -2.75
C ALA A 579 4.84 36.01 -2.31
N ILE A 580 4.31 35.17 -3.20
CA ILE A 580 3.16 34.30 -2.92
C ILE A 580 3.63 32.85 -2.93
N SER A 581 3.39 32.12 -1.84
CA SER A 581 3.57 30.67 -1.79
C SER A 581 2.26 29.98 -2.12
N VAL A 582 2.28 29.05 -3.08
CA VAL A 582 1.09 28.35 -3.57
C VAL A 582 1.28 26.87 -3.29
N LEU A 583 0.44 26.31 -2.41
CA LEU A 583 0.42 24.86 -2.22
C LEU A 583 -0.30 24.20 -3.38
N THR A 584 0.38 23.30 -4.08
CA THR A 584 -0.16 22.63 -5.28
C THR A 584 -0.53 21.17 -5.08
N ASP A 585 -0.17 20.56 -3.95
CA ASP A 585 -0.59 19.20 -3.64
C ASP A 585 -2.09 19.14 -3.33
N GLY A 586 -2.84 18.41 -4.17
CA GLY A 586 -4.28 18.23 -4.03
C GLY A 586 -4.68 17.44 -2.78
N PRO A 587 -4.14 16.22 -2.58
CA PRO A 587 -4.52 15.35 -1.46
C PRO A 587 -4.37 16.01 -0.07
N ASP A 588 -3.20 16.60 0.21
CA ASP A 588 -2.87 17.08 1.56
C ASP A 588 -3.27 18.56 1.77
N PHE A 589 -3.19 19.39 0.73
CA PHE A 589 -3.35 20.85 0.83
C PHE A 589 -4.51 21.44 0.01
N GLY A 590 -5.20 20.64 -0.82
CA GLY A 590 -6.33 21.11 -1.64
C GLY A 590 -5.90 22.11 -2.72
N GLY A 591 -4.64 22.01 -3.14
CA GLY A 591 -4.03 22.81 -4.19
C GLY A 591 -4.23 22.21 -5.57
N LYS A 592 -3.92 23.00 -6.60
CA LYS A 592 -3.78 22.53 -7.98
C LYS A 592 -2.74 23.34 -8.72
N LEU A 593 -2.07 22.74 -9.70
CA LEU A 593 -1.06 23.43 -10.52
C LEU A 593 -1.60 24.67 -11.25
N SER A 594 -2.88 24.65 -11.66
CA SER A 594 -3.50 25.82 -12.29
C SER A 594 -3.64 27.04 -11.36
N ASP A 595 -3.49 26.87 -10.04
CA ASP A 595 -3.41 27.99 -9.11
C ASP A 595 -2.13 28.81 -9.32
N LEU A 596 -0.99 28.17 -9.69
CA LEU A 596 0.25 28.90 -10.00
C LEU A 596 0.05 29.86 -11.17
N ALA A 597 -0.58 29.37 -12.25
CA ALA A 597 -0.89 30.19 -13.41
C ALA A 597 -1.85 31.34 -13.06
N ALA A 598 -2.89 31.05 -12.25
CA ALA A 598 -3.85 32.06 -11.80
C ALA A 598 -3.19 33.16 -10.94
N VAL A 599 -2.33 32.76 -9.99
CA VAL A 599 -1.55 33.70 -9.16
C VAL A 599 -0.66 34.56 -10.04
N ARG A 600 0.16 33.92 -10.90
CA ARG A 600 1.10 34.62 -11.76
C ARG A 600 0.43 35.66 -12.66
N ALA A 601 -0.77 35.36 -13.19
CA ALA A 601 -1.51 36.27 -14.04
C ALA A 601 -2.03 37.51 -13.30
N ARG A 602 -2.16 37.47 -11.97
CA ARG A 602 -2.79 38.52 -11.16
C ARG A 602 -1.81 39.41 -10.38
N VAL A 603 -0.58 38.95 -10.17
CA VAL A 603 0.42 39.69 -9.37
C VAL A 603 1.76 39.84 -10.08
N GLY A 604 2.50 40.90 -9.73
CA GLY A 604 3.87 41.15 -10.22
C GLY A 604 4.97 40.53 -9.35
N VAL A 605 4.65 40.12 -8.12
CA VAL A 605 5.60 39.47 -7.20
C VAL A 605 5.86 38.00 -7.59
N PRO A 606 6.98 37.39 -7.16
CA PRO A 606 7.30 36.00 -7.46
C PRO A 606 6.29 35.00 -6.86
N ALA A 607 6.04 33.91 -7.58
CA ALA A 607 5.23 32.78 -7.14
C ALA A 607 6.11 31.55 -6.82
N LEU A 608 6.05 31.09 -5.57
CA LEU A 608 6.73 29.89 -5.07
C LEU A 608 5.78 28.69 -5.13
N ARG A 609 6.13 27.64 -5.89
CA ARG A 609 5.45 26.33 -5.81
C ARG A 609 5.85 25.65 -4.51
N LYS A 610 4.89 25.44 -3.63
CA LYS A 610 5.07 24.69 -2.39
C LYS A 610 4.41 23.33 -2.53
N ASP A 611 5.23 22.29 -2.66
CA ASP A 611 4.80 20.93 -2.94
C ASP A 611 5.93 19.97 -2.52
N PHE A 612 5.66 18.67 -2.49
CA PHE A 612 6.66 17.65 -2.23
C PHE A 612 7.32 17.24 -3.55
N LEU A 613 8.39 17.96 -3.91
CA LEU A 613 9.14 17.71 -5.14
C LEU A 613 10.28 16.73 -4.84
N ILE A 614 10.37 15.65 -5.62
CA ILE A 614 11.37 14.59 -5.45
C ILE A 614 12.16 14.29 -6.73
N HIS A 615 11.88 15.00 -7.84
CA HIS A 615 12.55 14.78 -9.12
C HIS A 615 12.58 16.06 -10.00
N PRO A 616 13.65 16.28 -10.81
CA PRO A 616 13.76 17.45 -11.70
C PRO A 616 12.58 17.69 -12.65
N ILE A 617 11.93 16.63 -13.13
CA ILE A 617 10.76 16.76 -14.01
C ILE A 617 9.61 17.57 -13.38
N GLN A 618 9.47 17.52 -12.05
CA GLN A 618 8.45 18.32 -11.35
C GLN A 618 8.85 19.80 -11.27
N LEU A 619 10.15 20.12 -11.33
CA LEU A 619 10.63 21.51 -11.49
C LEU A 619 10.33 22.02 -12.89
N GLU A 620 10.48 21.20 -13.93
CA GLU A 620 10.07 21.55 -15.30
C GLU A 620 8.56 21.83 -15.36
N GLU A 621 7.76 20.96 -14.75
CA GLU A 621 6.32 21.17 -14.61
C GLU A 621 6.02 22.48 -13.87
N ALA A 622 6.67 22.71 -12.71
CA ALA A 622 6.49 23.94 -11.94
C ALA A 622 6.78 25.18 -12.79
N ARG A 623 7.88 25.15 -13.54
CA ARG A 623 8.30 26.20 -14.47
C ARG A 623 7.24 26.43 -15.54
N GLY A 624 6.72 25.37 -16.13
CA GLY A 624 5.67 25.39 -17.15
C GLY A 624 4.37 26.04 -16.69
N TRP A 625 4.00 25.84 -15.42
CA TRP A 625 2.85 26.48 -14.78
C TRP A 625 3.12 27.90 -14.25
N GLY A 626 4.34 28.42 -14.46
CA GLY A 626 4.70 29.79 -14.16
C GLY A 626 5.25 30.01 -12.74
N ALA A 627 5.73 28.96 -12.07
CA ALA A 627 6.50 29.13 -10.84
C ALA A 627 7.78 29.94 -11.12
N ASP A 628 8.15 30.77 -10.16
CA ASP A 628 9.40 31.52 -10.12
C ASP A 628 10.43 30.84 -9.19
N ALA A 629 9.91 30.17 -8.16
CA ALA A 629 10.68 29.38 -7.23
C ALA A 629 9.95 28.08 -6.85
N ALA A 630 10.67 27.12 -6.28
CA ALA A 630 10.13 25.86 -5.79
C ALA A 630 10.65 25.51 -4.39
N LEU A 631 9.82 24.85 -3.58
CA LEU A 631 10.22 24.29 -2.29
C LEU A 631 10.97 22.96 -2.50
N LEU A 632 12.12 22.80 -1.85
CA LEU A 632 12.87 21.54 -1.76
C LEU A 632 13.02 21.15 -0.29
N ILE A 633 12.52 19.98 0.11
CA ILE A 633 12.49 19.57 1.53
C ILE A 633 13.64 18.59 1.78
N VAL A 634 14.57 18.94 2.68
CA VAL A 634 15.76 18.10 2.94
C VAL A 634 15.38 16.72 3.45
N ALA A 635 14.40 16.63 4.34
CA ALA A 635 13.88 15.36 4.86
C ALA A 635 13.41 14.39 3.76
N MET A 636 12.91 14.91 2.63
CA MET A 636 12.43 14.11 1.50
C MET A 636 13.55 13.74 0.53
N LEU A 637 14.53 14.62 0.34
CA LEU A 637 15.51 14.50 -0.74
C LEU A 637 16.81 13.82 -0.28
N GLY A 638 17.30 14.16 0.91
CA GLY A 638 18.68 13.87 1.30
C GLY A 638 19.72 14.64 0.47
N GLU A 639 21.00 14.51 0.82
CA GLU A 639 22.08 15.37 0.29
C GLU A 639 22.33 15.25 -1.23
N ALA A 640 22.43 14.01 -1.74
CA ALA A 640 22.73 13.77 -3.15
C ALA A 640 21.63 14.31 -4.06
N ARG A 641 20.38 13.95 -3.78
CA ARG A 641 19.23 14.38 -4.58
C ARG A 641 18.96 15.87 -4.44
N LEU A 642 19.18 16.46 -3.25
CA LEU A 642 19.07 17.90 -3.07
C LEU A 642 20.01 18.66 -4.02
N ARG A 643 21.27 18.21 -4.15
CA ARG A 643 22.22 18.80 -5.11
C ARG A 643 21.74 18.67 -6.56
N ASP A 644 21.15 17.54 -6.93
CA ASP A 644 20.60 17.35 -8.27
C ASP A 644 19.41 18.29 -8.53
N MET A 645 18.51 18.42 -7.55
CA MET A 645 17.35 19.31 -7.64
C MET A 645 17.77 20.79 -7.69
N LEU A 646 18.79 21.19 -6.92
CA LEU A 646 19.32 22.56 -6.96
C LEU A 646 19.94 22.90 -8.32
N ARG A 647 20.74 21.99 -8.88
CA ARG A 647 21.31 22.14 -10.23
C ARG A 647 20.22 22.21 -11.30
N ALA A 648 19.21 21.37 -11.21
CA ALA A 648 18.07 21.39 -12.14
C ALA A 648 17.27 22.69 -12.03
N ALA A 649 17.02 23.18 -10.81
CA ALA A 649 16.33 24.45 -10.60
C ALA A 649 17.10 25.61 -11.26
N GLU A 650 18.41 25.68 -11.06
CA GLU A 650 19.27 26.69 -11.67
C GLU A 650 19.23 26.63 -13.21
N GLN A 651 19.34 25.43 -13.79
CA GLN A 651 19.24 25.19 -15.24
C GLN A 651 17.90 25.66 -15.83
N LEU A 652 16.81 25.54 -15.06
CA LEU A 652 15.47 25.98 -15.44
C LEU A 652 15.21 27.47 -15.15
N GLY A 653 16.15 28.14 -14.50
CA GLY A 653 16.01 29.52 -14.03
C GLY A 653 15.02 29.67 -12.87
N LEU A 654 14.77 28.61 -12.11
CA LEU A 654 14.01 28.65 -10.85
C LEU A 654 14.96 28.89 -9.68
N GLU A 655 14.50 29.66 -8.69
CA GLU A 655 15.16 29.66 -7.38
C GLU A 655 14.56 28.58 -6.48
N ALA A 656 15.36 28.03 -5.56
CA ALA A 656 14.93 26.98 -4.65
C ALA A 656 14.92 27.49 -3.21
N LEU A 657 13.78 27.37 -2.53
CA LEU A 657 13.67 27.50 -1.09
C LEU A 657 13.90 26.13 -0.47
N VAL A 658 15.03 25.94 0.22
CA VAL A 658 15.39 24.66 0.84
C VAL A 658 14.88 24.62 2.28
N GLU A 659 13.90 23.75 2.55
CA GLU A 659 13.27 23.61 3.86
C GLU A 659 14.03 22.62 4.75
N VAL A 660 14.34 23.04 5.97
CA VAL A 660 15.01 22.25 7.03
C VAL A 660 14.22 22.32 8.34
N HIS A 661 14.30 21.27 9.14
CA HIS A 661 13.68 21.21 10.47
C HIS A 661 14.68 21.12 11.62
N ASP A 662 15.82 20.44 11.42
CA ASP A 662 16.81 20.19 12.46
C ASP A 662 18.24 20.56 12.02
N ALA A 663 19.20 20.40 12.93
CA ALA A 663 20.60 20.74 12.69
C ALA A 663 21.29 19.80 11.68
N ASP A 664 20.83 18.54 11.55
CA ASP A 664 21.35 17.60 10.55
C ASP A 664 20.92 18.02 9.16
N GLU A 665 19.64 18.35 9.00
CA GLU A 665 19.07 18.86 7.75
C GLU A 665 19.69 20.20 7.35
N LEU A 666 19.93 21.10 8.30
CA LEU A 666 20.66 22.34 8.04
C LEU A 666 22.08 22.09 7.52
N ARG A 667 22.81 21.14 8.12
CA ARG A 667 24.15 20.75 7.63
C ARG A 667 24.10 20.20 6.20
N VAL A 668 23.09 19.41 5.87
CA VAL A 668 22.88 18.90 4.51
C VAL A 668 22.58 20.05 3.53
N ALA A 669 21.70 20.99 3.90
CA ALA A 669 21.37 22.14 3.05
C ALA A 669 22.59 23.02 2.75
N LEU A 670 23.43 23.28 3.77
CA LEU A 670 24.66 24.07 3.61
C LEU A 670 25.70 23.37 2.74
N ARG A 671 25.88 22.05 2.90
CA ARG A 671 26.79 21.24 2.04
C ARG A 671 26.30 21.13 0.59
N ALA A 672 25.00 21.26 0.38
CA ALA A 672 24.41 21.34 -0.95
C ALA A 672 24.45 22.76 -1.54
N GLU A 673 25.06 23.73 -0.84
CA GLU A 673 25.23 25.12 -1.27
C GLU A 673 23.90 25.86 -1.49
N ALA A 674 22.88 25.55 -0.67
CA ALA A 674 21.58 26.23 -0.74
C ALA A 674 21.69 27.74 -0.42
N HIS A 675 21.20 28.59 -1.32
CA HIS A 675 21.25 30.05 -1.16
C HIS A 675 20.03 30.66 -0.43
N ILE A 676 18.91 29.92 -0.38
CA ILE A 676 17.70 30.31 0.35
C ILE A 676 17.31 29.13 1.23
N ILE A 677 17.39 29.30 2.54
CA ILE A 677 17.07 28.26 3.52
C ILE A 677 15.88 28.69 4.36
N GLY A 678 14.85 27.86 4.36
CA GLY A 678 13.67 27.98 5.18
C GLY A 678 13.74 27.07 6.39
N VAL A 679 13.53 27.61 7.59
CA VAL A 679 13.48 26.81 8.82
C VAL A 679 12.02 26.61 9.21
N ASN A 680 11.56 25.37 9.10
CA ASN A 680 10.18 25.01 9.44
C ASN A 680 10.07 24.66 10.92
N ALA A 681 9.37 25.51 11.67
CA ALA A 681 9.09 25.26 13.08
C ALA A 681 8.25 24.00 13.31
N ARG A 682 7.61 23.44 12.27
CA ARG A 682 6.88 22.18 12.37
C ARG A 682 7.73 21.01 11.91
N ASP A 683 7.82 19.98 12.75
CA ASP A 683 8.41 18.70 12.38
C ASP A 683 7.47 17.96 11.42
N LEU A 684 7.93 17.58 10.23
CA LEU A 684 7.11 16.82 9.29
C LEU A 684 6.99 15.32 9.65
N LYS A 685 7.83 14.81 10.54
CA LYS A 685 7.78 13.43 11.05
C LYS A 685 6.74 13.29 12.17
N THR A 686 6.66 14.28 13.07
CA THR A 686 5.78 14.25 14.25
C THR A 686 4.62 15.26 14.23
N LEU A 687 4.63 16.22 13.31
CA LEU A 687 3.69 17.35 13.18
C LEU A 687 3.68 18.33 14.37
N THR A 688 4.61 18.19 15.32
CA THR A 688 4.78 19.07 16.49
C THR A 688 5.44 20.40 16.09
N ILE A 689 5.16 21.48 16.85
CA ILE A 689 5.73 22.81 16.58
C ILE A 689 6.78 23.14 17.64
N ASN A 690 8.00 23.47 17.23
CA ASN A 690 9.10 23.94 18.07
C ASN A 690 9.64 25.28 17.55
N SER A 691 8.98 26.37 17.94
CA SER A 691 9.36 27.72 17.49
C SER A 691 10.72 28.19 18.02
N GLU A 692 11.10 27.83 19.25
CA GLU A 692 12.41 28.25 19.78
C GLU A 692 13.58 27.52 19.12
N GLY A 693 13.45 26.20 18.90
CA GLY A 693 14.43 25.42 18.15
C GLY A 693 14.63 25.97 16.74
N ALA A 694 13.53 26.34 16.06
CA ALA A 694 13.59 26.97 14.75
C ALA A 694 14.35 28.32 14.76
N LEU A 695 14.08 29.20 15.73
CA LEU A 695 14.84 30.45 15.87
C LEU A 695 16.33 30.21 16.14
N GLY A 696 16.67 29.16 16.91
CA GLY A 696 18.05 28.72 17.12
C GLY A 696 18.74 28.30 15.82
N LEU A 697 18.05 27.55 14.96
CA LEU A 697 18.57 27.16 13.65
C LEU A 697 18.74 28.34 12.71
N ILE A 698 17.81 29.32 12.71
CA ILE A 698 17.93 30.54 11.91
C ILE A 698 19.24 31.27 12.24
N ARG A 699 19.58 31.41 13.53
CA ARG A 699 20.84 32.03 13.97
C ARG A 699 22.08 31.27 13.51
N ALA A 700 21.97 29.97 13.32
CA ALA A 700 23.07 29.13 12.86
C ALA A 700 23.30 29.19 11.34
N ILE A 701 22.38 29.79 10.57
CA ILE A 701 22.55 29.96 9.11
C ILE A 701 23.61 31.06 8.83
N PRO A 702 24.68 30.77 8.07
CA PRO A 702 25.75 31.72 7.76
C PRO A 702 25.26 33.01 7.10
N GLU A 703 26.02 34.09 7.29
CA GLU A 703 25.79 35.34 6.55
C GLU A 703 25.96 35.12 5.04
N GLY A 704 25.10 35.74 4.25
CA GLY A 704 25.06 35.59 2.78
C GLY A 704 24.00 34.61 2.27
N VAL A 705 23.54 33.68 3.11
CA VAL A 705 22.38 32.81 2.82
C VAL A 705 21.09 33.53 3.25
N LEU A 706 20.06 33.53 2.39
CA LEU A 706 18.78 34.14 2.72
C LEU A 706 18.00 33.24 3.67
N ARG A 707 17.62 33.78 4.83
CA ARG A 707 16.99 33.04 5.93
C ARG A 707 15.48 33.28 5.95
N VAL A 708 14.70 32.21 5.85
CA VAL A 708 13.23 32.29 5.89
C VAL A 708 12.71 31.57 7.14
N ALA A 709 11.93 32.27 7.96
CA ALA A 709 11.21 31.65 9.08
C ALA A 709 9.87 31.08 8.60
N GLU A 710 9.59 29.81 8.89
CA GLU A 710 8.37 29.14 8.44
C GLU A 710 7.59 28.48 9.58
N SER A 711 6.25 28.47 9.45
CA SER A 711 5.30 27.92 10.42
C SER A 711 5.29 28.61 11.80
N GLY A 712 4.14 28.57 12.48
CA GLY A 712 4.02 29.10 13.85
C GLY A 712 4.04 30.62 13.99
N LEU A 713 4.02 31.37 12.88
CA LEU A 713 3.99 32.84 12.88
C LEU A 713 2.54 33.33 12.77
N SER A 714 2.05 34.03 13.79
CA SER A 714 0.65 34.46 13.86
C SER A 714 0.44 35.89 14.37
N SER A 715 1.49 36.48 14.94
CA SER A 715 1.45 37.83 15.51
C SER A 715 2.63 38.67 15.03
N ARG A 716 2.54 39.99 15.22
CA ARG A 716 3.64 40.90 14.93
C ARG A 716 4.89 40.60 15.78
N ASP A 717 4.69 40.18 17.03
CA ASP A 717 5.79 39.84 17.92
C ASP A 717 6.51 38.56 17.48
N ASP A 718 5.80 37.58 16.89
CA ASP A 718 6.44 36.42 16.27
C ASP A 718 7.36 36.84 15.12
N LEU A 719 6.91 37.78 14.28
CA LEU A 719 7.70 38.30 13.16
C LEU A 719 8.93 39.09 13.64
N ARG A 720 8.78 39.89 14.69
CA ARG A 720 9.91 40.60 15.31
C ARG A 720 10.93 39.63 15.90
N ARG A 721 10.48 38.60 16.62
CA ARG A 721 11.36 37.55 17.16
C ARG A 721 12.12 36.81 16.06
N ALA A 722 11.47 36.54 14.92
CA ALA A 722 12.13 35.96 13.75
C ALA A 722 13.18 36.91 13.16
N ALA A 723 12.85 38.20 13.01
CA ALA A 723 13.79 39.21 12.55
C ALA A 723 14.99 39.37 13.49
N ASP A 724 14.75 39.40 14.80
CA ASP A 724 15.78 39.47 15.85
C ASP A 724 16.70 38.23 15.87
N ALA A 725 16.17 37.08 15.45
CA ALA A 725 16.96 35.87 15.24
C ALA A 725 17.78 35.89 13.93
N GLY A 726 17.61 36.92 13.09
CA GLY A 726 18.35 37.11 11.84
C GLY A 726 17.59 36.72 10.56
N ALA A 727 16.28 36.41 10.64
CA ALA A 727 15.49 36.07 9.46
C ALA A 727 15.40 37.25 8.47
N ASP A 728 15.55 36.97 7.19
CA ASP A 728 15.34 37.91 6.10
C ASP A 728 13.86 37.99 5.68
N ALA A 729 13.16 36.88 5.79
CA ALA A 729 11.76 36.76 5.43
C ALA A 729 10.98 35.81 6.36
N ALA A 730 9.65 35.93 6.32
CA ALA A 730 8.73 35.05 7.02
C ALA A 730 7.68 34.50 6.04
N LEU A 731 7.45 33.18 6.08
CA LEU A 731 6.37 32.51 5.33
C LEU A 731 5.17 32.29 6.24
N ILE A 732 4.04 32.91 5.90
CA ILE A 732 2.83 32.93 6.72
C ILE A 732 1.64 32.37 5.93
N GLY A 733 1.00 31.33 6.46
CA GLY A 733 -0.17 30.71 5.83
C GLY A 733 -1.37 30.60 6.74
N THR A 734 -1.29 29.74 7.76
CA THR A 734 -2.44 29.35 8.58
C THR A 734 -3.17 30.53 9.23
N ALA A 735 -2.43 31.51 9.75
CA ALA A 735 -3.01 32.71 10.37
C ALA A 735 -3.81 33.55 9.35
N LEU A 736 -3.26 33.74 8.14
CA LEU A 736 -3.90 34.51 7.07
C LEU A 736 -5.14 33.78 6.54
N MET A 737 -5.03 32.48 6.28
CA MET A 737 -6.13 31.70 5.68
C MET A 737 -7.35 31.56 6.59
N ARG A 738 -7.16 31.59 7.91
CA ARG A 738 -8.25 31.56 8.92
C ARG A 738 -8.88 32.92 9.18
N ALA A 739 -8.19 34.02 8.86
CA ALA A 739 -8.73 35.35 9.06
C ALA A 739 -9.94 35.59 8.14
N PRO A 740 -10.98 36.33 8.56
CA PRO A 740 -12.13 36.65 7.71
C PRO A 740 -11.73 37.33 6.40
N ASP A 741 -10.84 38.34 6.50
CA ASP A 741 -10.17 38.98 5.37
C ASP A 741 -8.64 38.75 5.46
N PRO A 742 -8.10 37.83 4.66
CA PRO A 742 -6.67 37.52 4.68
C PRO A 742 -5.77 38.72 4.29
N GLY A 743 -6.25 39.63 3.43
CA GLY A 743 -5.48 40.81 3.03
C GLY A 743 -5.39 41.82 4.17
N ALA A 744 -6.50 42.09 4.85
CA ALA A 744 -6.51 42.96 6.03
C ALA A 744 -5.70 42.37 7.19
N ALA A 745 -5.74 41.04 7.38
CA ALA A 745 -4.93 40.37 8.39
C ALA A 745 -3.43 40.52 8.12
N LEU A 746 -3.00 40.40 6.86
CA LEU A 746 -1.62 40.64 6.49
C LEU A 746 -1.21 42.11 6.74
N ALA A 747 -2.03 43.07 6.32
CA ALA A 747 -1.75 44.49 6.55
C ALA A 747 -1.62 44.81 8.06
N ALA A 748 -2.51 44.24 8.88
CA ALA A 748 -2.47 44.39 10.33
C ALA A 748 -1.21 43.80 10.96
N LEU A 749 -0.71 42.64 10.47
CA LEU A 749 0.57 42.09 10.93
C LEU A 749 1.73 43.05 10.65
N LEU A 750 1.70 43.71 9.50
CA LEU A 750 2.76 44.59 9.03
C LEU A 750 2.77 45.98 9.69
N GLY A 751 1.63 46.48 10.20
CA GLY A 751 1.55 47.84 10.74
C GLY A 751 0.60 48.77 10.02
N GLY A 752 -0.13 48.27 9.02
CA GLY A 752 -1.11 49.03 8.25
C GLY A 752 -2.52 49.02 8.83
#